data_AF-A0A375IXF7-F1
#
_entry.id   AF-A0A375IXF7-F1
#
_cell.length_a   1.000
_cell.length_b   1.000
_cell.length_c   1.000
_cell.angle_alpha   90.00
_cell.angle_beta   90.00
_cell.angle_gamma   90.00
#
_symmetry.space_group_name_H-M   'P 1'
#
loop_
_entity.id
_entity.type
_entity.pdbx_description
1 polymer ?
#
loop_
_entity_poly.entity_id
_entity_poly.type
_entity_poly.pdbx_seq_one_letter_code
_entity_poly.pdbx_strand_id
1 'polypeptide(L)'
;MKVGDLVAGTVWMPGAAYEMGPKPEISVLLPTFRRGASGMFLESVKSILSQTLRNLELIIIDDASSDGTFEQIVDIQKLDSRVSCLRHPKNLGLPAISEYEGYLRARSERISFAFDDTTFNPDALERLLEESKRTPHAVVFGHIELPMRDAFTGVITTVKLGSQISQGLLRSSNFIPNSAVLVPRHILEDVGLYDPHIVLARVCDWDLWRRIAERYELRFVDVSVGRENGVISSDSLGNTYSYDAWAAEEWCRTARNERLLPSKFHHYNVLSSDPSHGASTQDICNALATKHAQPRSWGLANSELPAAVEDGYTLIVALSYDASVSLCFDLLPQHLAKRVRVAIYTTGGGLEELARATSVIFVRGVESYRVWIDAAQAMQIPIYYILDDNLPLLAEHQEYSAPGEDFSLDAFRKSITIFESVFLTSEKLVEYFRDHDLHPDPIYYPVACADQRPLYVDFHHPKIDGEITVAFAGGTHRVKGLWDVIFPALTKLCADATLRVHFVIPQTAELDHLERLRRLPSNLRVSMLSFEPCYMFAMRRFARYQPDIVLHAPSATRNNPYKTLHPLLASHLLGAVAVMPNTPPYDEISQRNCAVIVNDPFKSDSWYRELRSLVQNERDVGALKAGNASLCAQMFSCERNAEIFREMNKKHGGEPSWVVQSHRLHKLNSFVLKLGIKTGIVTANAEHAQTMAAYAEAQAEAFSVLEAAASKQQDQANALIERMAQELDHYRTAQKNTWRNRFGLINVDLWDDVSPNFSNVKAYTESAGWRQRRSALGLSESLHSIPYREYFVTPYKQGVLRAVRLAFSAVCQPKGLLGLEVVSPDNTILDHVVLQIAEQDLYQPVEFKTKSVQFTSPGLWKIRIFAQARLPVYLYEFSNRRLFGLRKAHPTPFMELLIE
;
A
#
# COMPACT_ATOMS: atom_id res chain seq x y z
N MET A 1 3.03 8.42 20.26
CA MET A 1 3.31 9.76 19.72
C MET A 1 2.03 10.36 19.19
N LYS A 2 1.35 11.22 19.96
CA LYS A 2 0.10 11.85 19.48
C LYS A 2 0.41 12.98 18.50
N VAL A 3 -0.48 13.25 17.55
CA VAL A 3 -0.33 14.37 16.60
C VAL A 3 -0.09 15.69 17.33
N GLY A 4 -0.85 15.97 18.39
CA GLY A 4 -0.70 17.17 19.20
C GLY A 4 0.70 17.38 19.80
N ASP A 5 1.35 16.28 20.22
CA ASP A 5 2.71 16.34 20.76
C ASP A 5 3.74 16.65 19.66
N LEU A 6 3.45 16.24 18.42
CA LEU A 6 4.34 16.42 17.27
C LEU A 6 4.31 17.85 16.74
N VAL A 7 3.13 18.47 16.73
CA VAL A 7 2.92 19.85 16.27
C VAL A 7 3.10 20.88 17.39
N ALA A 8 3.39 20.43 18.62
CA ALA A 8 3.67 21.31 19.74
C ALA A 8 4.87 22.21 19.41
N GLY A 9 4.63 23.52 19.29
CA GLY A 9 5.64 24.51 18.92
C GLY A 9 5.66 24.89 17.44
N THR A 10 4.71 24.42 16.63
CA THR A 10 4.49 24.95 15.27
C THR A 10 4.21 26.45 15.33
N VAL A 11 4.94 27.22 14.54
CA VAL A 11 4.81 28.68 14.46
C VAL A 11 3.89 29.05 13.30
N TRP A 12 2.82 29.79 13.60
CA TRP A 12 1.93 30.36 12.61
C TRP A 12 2.38 31.77 12.21
N MET A 13 2.54 32.00 10.91
CA MET A 13 2.91 33.28 10.32
C MET A 13 1.86 33.65 9.26
N PRO A 14 0.76 34.34 9.65
CA PRO A 14 -0.30 34.71 8.73
C PRO A 14 0.19 35.71 7.67
N GLY A 15 -0.28 35.57 6.45
CA GLY A 15 -0.14 36.60 5.42
C GLY A 15 -0.92 37.87 5.78
N ALA A 16 -0.50 39.02 5.24
CA ALA A 16 -1.12 40.31 5.57
C ALA A 16 -2.63 40.37 5.24
N ALA A 17 -3.11 39.58 4.28
CA ALA A 17 -4.53 39.50 3.92
C ALA A 17 -5.32 38.44 4.70
N TYR A 18 -4.69 37.68 5.61
CA TYR A 18 -5.34 36.54 6.27
C TYR A 18 -6.52 36.94 7.18
N GLU A 19 -6.36 37.98 8.00
CA GLU A 19 -7.44 38.45 8.90
C GLU A 19 -8.30 39.54 8.24
N MET A 20 -7.66 40.43 7.47
CA MET A 20 -8.28 41.66 6.95
C MET A 20 -8.77 41.54 5.50
N GLY A 21 -8.39 40.48 4.79
CA GLY A 21 -8.79 40.24 3.40
C GLY A 21 -10.13 39.52 3.27
N PRO A 22 -10.75 39.54 2.08
CA PRO A 22 -11.98 38.80 1.83
C PRO A 22 -11.79 37.29 2.04
N LYS A 23 -12.89 36.58 2.29
CA LYS A 23 -12.90 35.12 2.36
C LYS A 23 -12.49 34.54 0.99
N PRO A 24 -11.45 33.70 0.91
CA PRO A 24 -10.98 33.14 -0.34
C PRO A 24 -11.96 32.08 -0.86
N GLU A 25 -12.02 31.92 -2.19
CA GLU A 25 -12.81 30.86 -2.84
C GLU A 25 -12.10 29.50 -2.76
N ILE A 26 -10.76 29.50 -2.67
CA ILE A 26 -9.93 28.30 -2.52
C ILE A 26 -8.82 28.57 -1.51
N SER A 27 -8.62 27.63 -0.59
CA SER A 27 -7.41 27.53 0.22
C SER A 27 -6.53 26.45 -0.37
N VAL A 28 -5.33 26.81 -0.82
CA VAL A 28 -4.34 25.85 -1.34
C VAL A 28 -3.37 25.51 -0.22
N LEU A 29 -3.25 24.22 0.11
CA LEU A 29 -2.32 23.70 1.10
C LEU A 29 -1.08 23.17 0.39
N LEU A 30 0.09 23.65 0.79
CA LEU A 30 1.37 23.27 0.18
C LEU A 30 2.38 22.89 1.28
N PRO A 31 2.45 21.62 1.68
CA PRO A 31 3.53 21.13 2.52
C PRO A 31 4.86 21.12 1.74
N THR A 32 5.96 21.49 2.40
CA THR A 32 7.29 21.47 1.80
C THR A 32 8.38 21.08 2.80
N PHE A 33 9.43 20.43 2.29
CA PHE A 33 10.65 20.16 3.04
C PHE A 33 11.87 20.15 2.12
N ARG A 34 12.79 21.10 2.33
CA ARG A 34 14.09 21.17 1.65
C ARG A 34 14.03 21.14 0.12
N ARG A 35 13.11 21.92 -0.46
CA ARG A 35 12.89 21.97 -1.92
C ARG A 35 13.43 23.25 -2.58
N GLY A 36 13.68 24.29 -1.79
CA GLY A 36 14.13 25.61 -2.25
C GLY A 36 15.43 25.59 -3.05
N ALA A 37 16.40 24.74 -2.69
CA ALA A 37 17.69 24.65 -3.39
C ALA A 37 17.57 24.17 -4.86
N SER A 38 16.53 23.40 -5.17
CA SER A 38 16.26 22.88 -6.52
C SER A 38 15.56 23.88 -7.45
N GLY A 39 14.97 24.94 -6.90
CA GLY A 39 14.08 25.87 -7.63
C GLY A 39 12.64 25.39 -7.79
N MET A 40 12.35 24.09 -7.62
CA MET A 40 11.01 23.51 -7.80
C MET A 40 9.96 24.14 -6.88
N PHE A 41 10.32 24.43 -5.61
CA PHE A 41 9.41 25.08 -4.67
C PHE A 41 8.94 26.44 -5.20
N LEU A 42 9.87 27.25 -5.70
CA LEU A 42 9.57 28.58 -6.20
C LEU A 42 8.74 28.53 -7.50
N GLU A 43 9.01 27.57 -8.37
CA GLU A 43 8.19 27.33 -9.58
C GLU A 43 6.75 26.97 -9.21
N SER A 44 6.58 26.04 -8.26
CA SER A 44 5.27 25.59 -7.78
C SER A 44 4.48 26.75 -7.18
N VAL A 45 5.09 27.51 -6.24
CA VAL A 45 4.44 28.69 -5.62
C VAL A 45 4.09 29.76 -6.66
N LYS A 46 4.99 30.08 -7.60
CA LYS A 46 4.71 31.04 -8.67
C LYS A 46 3.52 30.60 -9.53
N SER A 47 3.42 29.32 -9.85
CA SER A 47 2.31 28.79 -10.67
C SER A 47 0.95 28.93 -9.98
N ILE A 48 0.90 28.78 -8.65
CA ILE A 48 -0.32 28.96 -7.85
C ILE A 48 -0.66 30.45 -7.70
N LEU A 49 0.31 31.31 -7.43
CA LEU A 49 0.05 32.74 -7.26
C LEU A 49 -0.30 33.45 -8.58
N SER A 50 0.12 32.89 -9.71
CA SER A 50 -0.14 33.42 -11.06
C SER A 50 -1.47 32.96 -11.69
N GLN A 51 -2.26 32.14 -10.99
CA GLN A 51 -3.59 31.68 -11.44
C GLN A 51 -4.49 32.85 -11.85
N THR A 52 -5.37 32.61 -12.84
CA THR A 52 -6.42 33.56 -13.27
C THR A 52 -7.37 33.87 -12.11
N LEU A 53 -7.73 32.87 -11.31
CA LEU A 53 -8.46 33.03 -10.05
C LEU A 53 -7.60 33.78 -9.02
N ARG A 54 -7.93 35.06 -8.77
CA ARG A 54 -7.19 35.88 -7.79
C ARG A 54 -7.64 35.68 -6.34
N ASN A 55 -8.92 35.34 -6.13
CA ASN A 55 -9.51 35.16 -4.81
C ASN A 55 -9.17 33.78 -4.20
N LEU A 56 -7.88 33.54 -3.96
CA LEU A 56 -7.35 32.36 -3.30
C LEU A 56 -6.40 32.75 -2.18
N GLU A 57 -6.16 31.83 -1.27
CA GLU A 57 -5.04 31.91 -0.32
C GLU A 57 -4.13 30.70 -0.48
N LEU A 58 -2.84 30.89 -0.18
CA LEU A 58 -1.83 29.83 -0.19
C LEU A 58 -1.28 29.68 1.23
N ILE A 59 -1.43 28.50 1.79
CA ILE A 59 -0.91 28.14 3.12
C ILE A 59 0.23 27.16 2.91
N ILE A 60 1.44 27.64 3.14
CA ILE A 60 2.66 26.84 3.02
C ILE A 60 2.96 26.22 4.38
N ILE A 61 3.25 24.91 4.42
CA ILE A 61 3.62 24.21 5.65
C ILE A 61 5.08 23.76 5.52
N ASP A 62 5.99 24.53 6.11
CA ASP A 62 7.42 24.22 6.16
C ASP A 62 7.71 23.20 7.26
N ASP A 63 8.07 21.97 6.87
CA ASP A 63 8.40 20.88 7.78
C ASP A 63 9.86 20.98 8.29
N ALA A 64 10.22 22.17 8.78
CA ALA A 64 11.51 22.58 9.29
C ALA A 64 12.66 22.53 8.27
N SER A 65 12.48 23.15 7.10
CA SER A 65 13.53 23.24 6.07
C SER A 65 14.76 24.02 6.55
N SER A 66 15.92 23.64 6.00
CA SER A 66 17.24 24.15 6.38
C SER A 66 18.14 24.46 5.18
N ASP A 67 17.57 24.60 3.98
CA ASP A 67 18.26 24.68 2.69
C ASP A 67 18.00 26.01 1.94
N GLY A 68 17.43 27.01 2.61
CA GLY A 68 16.98 28.25 1.97
C GLY A 68 15.48 28.32 1.67
N THR A 69 14.73 27.20 1.79
CA THR A 69 13.28 27.19 1.53
C THR A 69 12.53 28.17 2.42
N PHE A 70 12.86 28.23 3.72
CA PHE A 70 12.17 29.12 4.65
C PHE A 70 12.39 30.60 4.32
N GLU A 71 13.62 30.96 3.95
CA GLU A 71 13.96 32.32 3.53
C GLU A 71 13.16 32.72 2.28
N GLN A 72 13.03 31.80 1.31
CA GLN A 72 12.17 32.00 0.13
C GLN A 72 10.70 32.22 0.52
N ILE A 73 10.17 31.45 1.47
CA ILE A 73 8.79 31.64 1.98
C ILE A 73 8.63 33.04 2.56
N VAL A 74 9.54 33.48 3.44
CA VAL A 74 9.49 34.80 4.08
C VAL A 74 9.52 35.93 3.03
N ASP A 75 10.33 35.79 1.99
CA ASP A 75 10.39 36.78 0.92
C ASP A 75 9.12 36.79 0.05
N ILE A 76 8.53 35.65 -0.22
CA ILE A 76 7.23 35.54 -0.91
C ILE A 76 6.13 36.21 -0.08
N GLN A 77 6.06 35.98 1.24
CA GLN A 77 5.05 36.60 2.11
C GLN A 77 5.11 38.13 2.12
N LYS A 78 6.30 38.72 1.96
CA LYS A 78 6.47 40.18 1.82
C LYS A 78 5.94 40.70 0.49
N LEU A 79 5.98 39.88 -0.57
CA LEU A 79 5.59 40.26 -1.93
C LEU A 79 4.12 39.98 -2.22
N ASP A 80 3.53 38.96 -1.60
CA ASP A 80 2.14 38.56 -1.82
C ASP A 80 1.42 38.31 -0.48
N SER A 81 0.52 39.24 -0.15
CA SER A 81 -0.27 39.23 1.08
C SER A 81 -1.17 38.00 1.28
N ARG A 82 -1.41 37.21 0.21
CA ARG A 82 -2.23 35.99 0.24
C ARG A 82 -1.50 34.78 0.82
N VAL A 83 -0.18 34.87 1.00
CA VAL A 83 0.65 33.73 1.41
C VAL A 83 0.82 33.72 2.93
N SER A 84 0.43 32.61 3.55
CA SER A 84 0.65 32.32 4.96
C SER A 84 1.59 31.13 5.13
N CYS A 85 2.23 31.01 6.29
CA CYS A 85 3.16 29.94 6.57
C CYS A 85 2.93 29.32 7.96
N LEU A 86 2.93 27.99 8.03
CA LEU A 86 3.12 27.21 9.25
C LEU A 86 4.52 26.62 9.22
N ARG A 87 5.29 26.79 10.29
CA ARG A 87 6.62 26.20 10.40
C ARG A 87 6.69 25.25 11.57
N HIS A 88 6.95 23.97 11.29
CA HIS A 88 7.17 22.97 12.33
C HIS A 88 8.50 23.23 13.06
N PRO A 89 8.59 22.87 14.36
CA PRO A 89 9.82 23.03 15.13
C PRO A 89 10.93 22.04 14.71
N LYS A 90 10.54 20.92 14.09
CA LYS A 90 11.41 19.87 13.58
C LYS A 90 10.72 19.14 12.44
N ASN A 91 11.50 18.47 11.60
CA ASN A 91 10.95 17.67 10.51
C ASN A 91 10.13 16.49 11.06
N LEU A 92 8.84 16.44 10.72
CA LEU A 92 7.92 15.39 11.11
C LEU A 92 7.91 14.25 10.10
N GLY A 93 8.05 14.56 8.80
CA GLY A 93 8.04 13.60 7.70
C GLY A 93 6.69 12.91 7.51
N LEU A 94 5.59 13.49 7.98
CA LEU A 94 4.24 12.93 7.85
C LEU A 94 3.34 13.95 7.13
N PRO A 95 3.14 13.81 5.81
CA PRO A 95 2.35 14.76 5.02
C PRO A 95 0.95 14.99 5.58
N ALA A 96 0.29 13.94 6.05
CA ALA A 96 -1.03 14.01 6.68
C ALA A 96 -1.10 15.00 7.87
N ILE A 97 -0.03 15.13 8.66
CA ILE A 97 0.03 16.10 9.77
C ILE A 97 0.17 17.53 9.24
N SER A 98 1.05 17.75 8.26
CA SER A 98 1.22 19.07 7.64
C SER A 98 -0.07 19.56 7.00
N GLU A 99 -0.79 18.67 6.31
CA GLU A 99 -2.08 18.95 5.69
C GLU A 99 -3.17 19.22 6.71
N TYR A 100 -3.18 18.51 7.85
CA TYR A 100 -4.06 18.81 8.97
C TYR A 100 -3.86 20.21 9.54
N GLU A 101 -2.61 20.59 9.84
CA GLU A 101 -2.28 21.93 10.35
C GLU A 101 -2.67 23.02 9.33
N GLY A 102 -2.39 22.78 8.04
CA GLY A 102 -2.83 23.65 6.94
C GLY A 102 -4.34 23.79 6.86
N TYR A 103 -5.07 22.68 6.94
CA TYR A 103 -6.53 22.65 6.95
C TYR A 103 -7.13 23.46 8.11
N LEU A 104 -6.55 23.37 9.32
CA LEU A 104 -7.01 24.16 10.47
C LEU A 104 -6.91 25.67 10.25
N ARG A 105 -5.96 26.11 9.40
CA ARG A 105 -5.76 27.52 9.05
C ARG A 105 -6.49 27.95 7.79
N ALA A 106 -6.92 27.01 6.95
CA ALA A 106 -7.70 27.33 5.76
C ALA A 106 -8.97 28.10 6.14
N ARG A 107 -9.33 29.11 5.36
CA ARG A 107 -10.55 29.91 5.52
C ARG A 107 -11.61 29.58 4.46
N SER A 108 -11.24 28.95 3.35
CA SER A 108 -12.19 28.60 2.29
C SER A 108 -13.06 27.38 2.65
N GLU A 109 -14.23 27.32 2.02
CA GLU A 109 -15.09 26.12 1.95
C GLU A 109 -14.58 25.07 0.96
N ARG A 110 -13.52 25.37 0.20
CA ARG A 110 -12.90 24.46 -0.77
C ARG A 110 -11.40 24.40 -0.58
N ILE A 111 -10.89 23.19 -0.42
CA ILE A 111 -9.49 22.88 -0.13
C ILE A 111 -8.87 22.26 -1.38
N SER A 112 -7.74 22.80 -1.82
CA SER A 112 -6.89 22.22 -2.85
C SER A 112 -5.57 21.80 -2.22
N PHE A 113 -5.05 20.67 -2.63
CA PHE A 113 -3.72 20.20 -2.24
C PHE A 113 -2.71 20.57 -3.33
N ALA A 114 -1.47 20.86 -2.95
CA ALA A 114 -0.39 21.13 -3.88
C ALA A 114 0.90 20.52 -3.35
N PHE A 115 1.73 20.01 -4.25
CA PHE A 115 3.08 19.58 -3.92
C PHE A 115 4.13 20.60 -4.37
N ASP A 116 5.25 20.63 -3.66
CA ASP A 116 6.35 21.58 -3.87
C ASP A 116 7.19 21.31 -5.14
N ASP A 117 6.78 20.32 -5.93
CA ASP A 117 7.33 19.89 -7.21
C ASP A 117 6.27 19.88 -8.35
N THR A 118 5.12 20.49 -8.11
CA THR A 118 4.00 20.57 -9.06
C THR A 118 3.77 21.99 -9.57
N THR A 119 3.78 22.14 -10.89
CA THR A 119 3.47 23.40 -11.58
C THR A 119 2.04 23.37 -12.10
N PHE A 120 1.22 24.34 -11.71
CA PHE A 120 -0.18 24.49 -12.12
C PHE A 120 -0.32 25.29 -13.42
N ASN A 121 -1.25 24.88 -14.29
CA ASN A 121 -1.65 25.65 -15.46
C ASN A 121 -2.49 26.88 -15.04
N PRO A 122 -2.42 28.02 -15.76
CA PRO A 122 -2.94 29.30 -15.26
C PRO A 122 -4.44 29.34 -14.91
N ASP A 123 -5.29 28.58 -15.60
CA ASP A 123 -6.75 28.57 -15.46
C ASP A 123 -7.27 27.35 -14.66
N ALA A 124 -6.37 26.50 -14.14
CA ALA A 124 -6.73 25.22 -13.56
C ALA A 124 -7.69 25.36 -12.37
N LEU A 125 -7.33 26.17 -11.37
CA LEU A 125 -8.12 26.32 -10.15
C LEU A 125 -9.47 27.01 -10.40
N GLU A 126 -9.53 27.93 -11.37
CA GLU A 126 -10.78 28.58 -11.79
C GLU A 126 -11.76 27.55 -12.39
N ARG A 127 -11.28 26.69 -13.29
CA ARG A 127 -12.09 25.65 -13.93
C ARG A 127 -12.54 24.57 -12.96
N LEU A 128 -11.70 24.16 -12.01
CA LEU A 128 -12.11 23.25 -10.93
C LEU A 128 -13.17 23.90 -10.03
N LEU A 129 -13.04 25.19 -9.72
CA LEU A 129 -14.00 25.94 -8.90
C LEU A 129 -15.39 26.02 -9.56
N GLU A 130 -15.45 26.29 -10.86
CA GLU A 130 -16.70 26.36 -11.61
C GLU A 130 -17.50 25.06 -11.48
N GLU A 131 -16.84 23.91 -11.65
CA GLU A 131 -17.47 22.60 -11.52
C GLU A 131 -17.83 22.29 -10.06
N SER A 132 -16.95 22.60 -9.10
CA SER A 132 -17.23 22.40 -7.67
C SER A 132 -18.38 23.27 -7.16
N LYS A 133 -18.67 24.42 -7.81
CA LYS A 133 -19.86 25.23 -7.53
C LYS A 133 -21.14 24.60 -8.10
N ARG A 134 -21.06 23.91 -9.24
CA ARG A 134 -22.18 23.18 -9.86
C ARG A 134 -22.52 21.89 -9.11
N THR A 135 -21.53 21.25 -8.50
CA THR A 135 -21.69 19.99 -7.76
C THR A 135 -21.15 20.12 -6.33
N PRO A 136 -21.85 20.86 -5.45
CA PRO A 136 -21.34 21.16 -4.11
C PRO A 136 -21.14 19.93 -3.22
N HIS A 137 -21.82 18.82 -3.52
CA HIS A 137 -21.72 17.55 -2.78
C HIS A 137 -20.71 16.56 -3.39
N ALA A 138 -19.88 17.00 -4.34
CA ALA A 138 -18.88 16.14 -4.97
C ALA A 138 -17.47 16.69 -4.76
N VAL A 139 -16.50 15.78 -4.72
CA VAL A 139 -15.09 16.13 -4.87
C VAL A 139 -14.79 16.20 -6.35
N VAL A 140 -14.26 17.33 -6.81
CA VAL A 140 -13.92 17.53 -8.22
C VAL A 140 -12.43 17.28 -8.41
N PHE A 141 -12.06 16.54 -9.44
CA PHE A 141 -10.65 16.33 -9.77
C PHE A 141 -10.39 16.39 -11.28
N GLY A 142 -9.25 16.97 -11.63
CA GLY A 142 -8.76 17.05 -13.00
C GLY A 142 -7.71 15.98 -13.30
N HIS A 143 -6.79 16.31 -14.18
CA HIS A 143 -5.66 15.46 -14.52
C HIS A 143 -4.34 16.21 -14.49
N ILE A 144 -3.24 15.50 -14.33
CA ILE A 144 -1.87 16.03 -14.39
C ILE A 144 -1.00 15.24 -15.36
N GLU A 145 0.04 15.90 -15.86
CA GLU A 145 1.15 15.24 -16.54
C GLU A 145 2.17 14.74 -15.52
N LEU A 146 2.52 13.45 -15.61
CA LEU A 146 3.46 12.79 -14.71
C LEU A 146 4.61 12.19 -15.54
N PRO A 147 5.83 12.74 -15.51
CA PRO A 147 7.00 12.04 -16.00
C PRO A 147 7.25 10.81 -15.11
N MET A 148 7.27 9.64 -15.72
CA MET A 148 7.57 8.38 -15.06
C MET A 148 8.81 7.76 -15.69
N ARG A 149 9.71 7.27 -14.85
CA ARG A 149 10.83 6.46 -15.31
C ARG A 149 10.37 5.01 -15.40
N ASP A 150 10.42 4.45 -16.61
CA ASP A 150 10.21 3.02 -16.81
C ASP A 150 11.30 2.23 -16.06
N ALA A 151 10.88 1.30 -15.21
CA ALA A 151 11.80 0.58 -14.33
C ALA A 151 12.76 -0.36 -15.09
N PHE A 152 12.42 -0.75 -16.32
CA PHE A 152 13.19 -1.74 -17.10
C PHE A 152 14.16 -1.08 -18.08
N THR A 153 13.68 -0.08 -18.81
CA THR A 153 14.41 0.64 -19.86
C THR A 153 15.09 1.88 -19.32
N GLY A 154 14.65 2.40 -18.17
CA GLY A 154 15.09 3.68 -17.62
C GLY A 154 14.59 4.90 -18.40
N VAL A 155 13.84 4.69 -19.48
CA VAL A 155 13.28 5.75 -20.33
C VAL A 155 12.22 6.51 -19.53
N ILE A 156 12.28 7.84 -19.62
CA ILE A 156 11.25 8.68 -19.03
C ILE A 156 10.15 8.91 -20.07
N THR A 157 8.93 8.50 -19.75
CA THR A 157 7.73 8.82 -20.52
C THR A 157 6.83 9.73 -19.69
N THR A 158 5.98 10.52 -20.34
CA THR A 158 4.97 11.30 -19.63
C THR A 158 3.64 10.57 -19.72
N VAL A 159 3.02 10.31 -18.58
CA VAL A 159 1.68 9.71 -18.49
C VAL A 159 0.68 10.75 -17.97
N LYS A 160 -0.60 10.55 -18.30
CA LYS A 160 -1.71 11.35 -17.76
C LYS A 160 -2.29 10.62 -16.56
N LEU A 161 -2.19 11.21 -15.37
CA LEU A 161 -2.87 10.73 -14.16
C LEU A 161 -4.16 11.53 -13.96
N GLY A 162 -5.27 10.85 -13.63
CA GLY A 162 -6.61 11.43 -13.58
C GLY A 162 -7.42 11.12 -14.85
N SER A 163 -8.51 10.38 -14.68
CA SER A 163 -9.40 9.99 -15.78
C SER A 163 -10.82 9.69 -15.27
N GLN A 164 -11.80 9.72 -16.18
CA GLN A 164 -13.17 9.32 -15.89
C GLN A 164 -13.29 7.79 -15.87
N ILE A 165 -13.00 7.19 -14.72
CA ILE A 165 -13.18 5.76 -14.48
C ILE A 165 -14.00 5.53 -13.21
N SER A 166 -14.42 4.28 -12.98
CA SER A 166 -15.17 3.91 -11.78
C SER A 166 -14.37 4.23 -10.51
N GLN A 167 -15.01 4.91 -9.55
CA GLN A 167 -14.43 5.13 -8.22
C GLN A 167 -14.22 3.82 -7.43
N GLY A 168 -14.88 2.73 -7.83
CA GLY A 168 -14.65 1.41 -7.24
C GLY A 168 -13.23 0.88 -7.49
N LEU A 169 -12.57 1.34 -8.56
CA LEU A 169 -11.17 0.98 -8.83
C LEU A 169 -10.18 1.58 -7.82
N LEU A 170 -10.60 2.53 -6.98
CA LEU A 170 -9.78 2.99 -5.85
C LEU A 170 -9.47 1.89 -4.84
N ARG A 171 -10.17 0.75 -4.89
CA ARG A 171 -9.80 -0.44 -4.11
C ARG A 171 -8.53 -1.13 -4.63
N SER A 172 -8.11 -0.84 -5.86
CA SER A 172 -7.01 -1.54 -6.53
C SER A 172 -5.88 -0.62 -6.95
N SER A 173 -6.17 0.63 -7.33
CA SER A 173 -5.14 1.60 -7.71
C SER A 173 -5.55 3.04 -7.39
N ASN A 174 -4.55 3.87 -7.09
CA ASN A 174 -4.74 5.31 -6.98
C ASN A 174 -4.64 5.97 -8.36
N PHE A 175 -5.76 6.47 -8.87
CA PHE A 175 -5.81 7.20 -10.15
C PHE A 175 -6.15 8.68 -9.96
N ILE A 176 -6.32 9.14 -8.72
CA ILE A 176 -6.68 10.52 -8.40
C ILE A 176 -5.41 11.29 -8.05
N PRO A 177 -4.98 12.24 -8.90
CA PRO A 177 -3.82 13.07 -8.62
C PRO A 177 -4.11 14.07 -7.49
N ASN A 178 -3.40 13.96 -6.37
CA ASN A 178 -3.64 14.80 -5.18
C ASN A 178 -3.62 16.31 -5.49
N SER A 179 -2.62 16.76 -6.27
CA SER A 179 -2.48 18.17 -6.68
C SER A 179 -3.58 18.71 -7.60
N ALA A 180 -4.51 17.85 -8.03
CA ALA A 180 -5.55 18.18 -8.99
C ALA A 180 -6.96 17.96 -8.44
N VAL A 181 -7.09 17.90 -7.11
CA VAL A 181 -8.35 17.77 -6.40
C VAL A 181 -8.79 19.10 -5.78
N LEU A 182 -10.09 19.37 -5.84
CA LEU A 182 -10.77 20.40 -5.07
C LEU A 182 -11.85 19.77 -4.19
N VAL A 183 -11.63 19.77 -2.88
CA VAL A 183 -12.50 19.13 -1.88
C VAL A 183 -13.35 20.17 -1.15
N PRO A 184 -14.69 20.06 -1.17
CA PRO A 184 -15.54 20.81 -0.25
C PRO A 184 -15.22 20.47 1.23
N ARG A 185 -15.02 21.49 2.05
CA ARG A 185 -14.62 21.37 3.47
C ARG A 185 -15.51 20.40 4.26
N HIS A 186 -16.83 20.48 4.08
CA HIS A 186 -17.78 19.63 4.81
C HIS A 186 -17.57 18.12 4.55
N ILE A 187 -17.01 17.73 3.39
CA ILE A 187 -16.69 16.33 3.09
C ILE A 187 -15.55 15.84 3.98
N LEU A 188 -14.52 16.68 4.21
CA LEU A 188 -13.43 16.36 5.14
C LEU A 188 -13.90 16.32 6.59
N GLU A 189 -14.84 17.19 6.96
CA GLU A 189 -15.43 17.24 8.30
C GLU A 189 -16.31 16.03 8.60
N ASP A 190 -16.89 15.40 7.57
CA ASP A 190 -17.73 14.21 7.70
C ASP A 190 -16.94 12.88 7.56
N VAL A 191 -16.00 12.81 6.61
CA VAL A 191 -15.24 11.58 6.31
C VAL A 191 -13.95 11.46 7.14
N GLY A 192 -13.41 12.58 7.60
CA GLY A 192 -12.09 12.69 8.23
C GLY A 192 -10.95 12.95 7.25
N LEU A 193 -9.84 13.44 7.78
CA LEU A 193 -8.65 13.89 7.02
C LEU A 193 -7.74 12.73 6.62
N TYR A 194 -6.58 13.01 6.04
CA TYR A 194 -5.54 12.02 5.75
C TYR A 194 -5.15 11.23 6.99
N ASP A 195 -5.06 9.89 6.90
CA ASP A 195 -4.62 9.09 8.04
C ASP A 195 -3.12 9.34 8.32
N PRO A 196 -2.76 9.82 9.52
CA PRO A 196 -1.37 10.13 9.84
C PRO A 196 -0.58 8.91 10.31
N HIS A 197 -1.19 7.71 10.33
CA HIS A 197 -0.48 6.50 10.71
C HIS A 197 0.70 6.21 9.77
N ILE A 198 1.83 5.80 10.35
CA ILE A 198 3.08 5.64 9.61
C ILE A 198 2.98 4.64 8.44
N VAL A 199 2.15 3.60 8.57
CA VAL A 199 1.93 2.60 7.51
C VAL A 199 1.28 3.20 6.25
N LEU A 200 0.54 4.30 6.40
CA LEU A 200 -0.14 5.00 5.32
C LEU A 200 0.60 6.26 4.87
N ALA A 201 1.77 6.59 5.41
CA ALA A 201 2.46 7.85 5.13
C ALA A 201 2.67 8.12 3.62
N ARG A 202 2.92 7.07 2.83
CA ARG A 202 3.09 7.15 1.37
C ARG A 202 1.77 7.16 0.57
N VAL A 203 0.67 6.68 1.15
CA VAL A 203 -0.62 6.43 0.47
C VAL A 203 -1.80 7.07 1.19
N CYS A 204 -1.54 8.09 2.01
CA CYS A 204 -2.55 8.72 2.86
C CYS A 204 -3.61 9.47 2.04
N ASP A 205 -3.24 9.97 0.86
CA ASP A 205 -4.15 10.53 -0.13
C ASP A 205 -5.08 9.46 -0.71
N TRP A 206 -4.51 8.33 -1.13
CA TRP A 206 -5.26 7.21 -1.67
C TRP A 206 -6.28 6.67 -0.67
N ASP A 207 -5.89 6.54 0.60
CA ASP A 207 -6.81 6.18 1.68
C ASP A 207 -7.97 7.17 1.81
N LEU A 208 -7.70 8.48 1.78
CA LEU A 208 -8.76 9.48 1.83
C LEU A 208 -9.71 9.34 0.65
N TRP A 209 -9.21 9.17 -0.57
CA TRP A 209 -10.06 8.99 -1.75
C TRP A 209 -10.94 7.76 -1.64
N ARG A 210 -10.43 6.64 -1.11
CA ARG A 210 -11.23 5.44 -0.85
C ARG A 210 -12.36 5.71 0.14
N ARG A 211 -12.07 6.39 1.25
CA ARG A 211 -13.08 6.73 2.27
C ARG A 211 -14.11 7.74 1.75
N ILE A 212 -13.69 8.73 0.96
CA ILE A 212 -14.60 9.69 0.33
C ILE A 212 -15.48 8.97 -0.69
N ALA A 213 -14.92 8.09 -1.53
CA ALA A 213 -15.69 7.33 -2.50
C ALA A 213 -16.82 6.53 -1.84
N GLU A 214 -16.62 6.06 -0.61
CA GLU A 214 -17.66 5.33 0.12
C GLU A 214 -18.91 6.16 0.47
N ARG A 215 -18.86 7.50 0.39
CA ARG A 215 -19.96 8.37 0.82
C ARG A 215 -20.33 9.45 -0.19
N TYR A 216 -19.37 9.91 -1.00
CA TYR A 216 -19.51 11.03 -1.91
C TYR A 216 -19.07 10.66 -3.34
N GLU A 217 -19.51 11.46 -4.31
CA GLU A 217 -19.05 11.34 -5.70
C GLU A 217 -17.66 11.94 -5.88
N LEU A 218 -16.82 11.21 -6.60
CA LEU A 218 -15.55 11.70 -7.13
C LEU A 218 -15.76 12.03 -8.61
N ARG A 219 -15.88 13.31 -8.91
CA ARG A 219 -16.24 13.83 -10.22
C ARG A 219 -15.01 14.23 -11.00
N PHE A 220 -14.70 13.45 -12.04
CA PHE A 220 -13.68 13.82 -13.01
C PHE A 220 -14.14 14.96 -13.92
N VAL A 221 -13.24 15.89 -14.20
CA VAL A 221 -13.41 16.94 -15.21
C VAL A 221 -12.15 16.98 -16.09
N ASP A 222 -12.31 17.19 -17.41
CA ASP A 222 -11.17 17.25 -18.33
C ASP A 222 -10.45 18.62 -18.25
N VAL A 223 -9.86 18.86 -17.10
CA VAL A 223 -9.04 20.03 -16.76
C VAL A 223 -7.61 19.56 -16.57
N SER A 224 -6.72 20.05 -17.42
CA SER A 224 -5.27 19.86 -17.25
C SER A 224 -4.81 20.78 -16.13
N VAL A 225 -4.60 20.23 -14.94
CA VAL A 225 -4.24 21.02 -13.77
C VAL A 225 -2.78 21.42 -13.81
N GLY A 226 -1.89 20.58 -14.32
CA GLY A 226 -0.47 20.87 -14.29
C GLY A 226 0.43 19.67 -14.55
N ARG A 227 1.68 19.81 -14.11
CA ARG A 227 2.73 18.79 -14.23
C ARG A 227 3.42 18.59 -12.89
N GLU A 228 3.55 17.34 -12.46
CA GLU A 228 4.21 16.95 -11.21
C GLU A 228 5.56 16.29 -11.53
N ASN A 229 6.68 16.87 -11.10
CA ASN A 229 8.01 16.36 -11.46
C ASN A 229 8.61 15.40 -10.43
N GLY A 230 7.95 15.22 -9.28
CA GLY A 230 8.46 14.48 -8.13
C GLY A 230 8.81 13.02 -8.39
N VAL A 231 8.03 12.31 -9.21
CA VAL A 231 8.16 10.85 -9.36
C VAL A 231 9.51 10.38 -9.90
N ILE A 232 10.21 11.24 -10.64
CA ILE A 232 11.57 10.95 -11.15
C ILE A 232 12.70 11.41 -10.21
N SER A 233 12.37 12.16 -9.15
CA SER A 233 13.34 12.66 -8.17
C SER A 233 13.68 11.58 -7.13
N SER A 234 14.95 11.53 -6.72
CA SER A 234 15.42 10.54 -5.73
C SER A 234 14.87 10.78 -4.33
N ASP A 235 14.41 11.99 -4.04
CA ASP A 235 13.91 12.42 -2.73
C ASP A 235 12.38 12.48 -2.64
N SER A 236 11.65 11.97 -3.65
CA SER A 236 10.20 11.81 -3.56
C SER A 236 9.78 10.86 -2.45
N LEU A 237 8.57 11.04 -1.93
CA LEU A 237 8.00 10.16 -0.91
C LEU A 237 7.94 8.70 -1.39
N GLY A 238 7.68 8.48 -2.68
CA GLY A 238 7.69 7.16 -3.30
C GLY A 238 9.03 6.42 -3.21
N ASN A 239 10.13 7.17 -3.11
CA ASN A 239 11.50 6.64 -3.02
C ASN A 239 12.05 6.62 -1.58
N THR A 240 11.49 7.44 -0.68
CA THR A 240 11.97 7.60 0.69
C THR A 240 11.15 6.80 1.73
N TYR A 241 9.86 6.56 1.46
CA TYR A 241 8.98 5.75 2.31
C TYR A 241 8.68 4.39 1.68
N SER A 242 8.90 3.35 2.48
CA SER A 242 8.52 1.98 2.14
C SER A 242 6.99 1.84 2.14
N TYR A 243 6.47 1.01 1.25
CA TYR A 243 5.04 0.70 1.15
C TYR A 243 4.87 -0.81 1.16
N ASP A 244 4.00 -1.30 2.04
CA ASP A 244 3.57 -2.69 2.06
C ASP A 244 2.06 -2.75 1.77
N ALA A 245 1.70 -3.39 0.67
CA ALA A 245 0.33 -3.38 0.16
C ALA A 245 -0.66 -4.15 1.05
N TRP A 246 -0.20 -5.17 1.76
CA TRP A 246 -1.04 -5.97 2.64
C TRP A 246 -1.31 -5.23 3.96
N ALA A 247 -0.26 -4.68 4.57
CA ALA A 247 -0.40 -3.88 5.80
C ALA A 247 -1.23 -2.62 5.55
N ALA A 248 -1.00 -1.93 4.43
CA ALA A 248 -1.81 -0.77 4.05
C ALA A 248 -3.28 -1.15 3.80
N GLU A 249 -3.57 -2.25 3.10
CA GLU A 249 -4.95 -2.68 2.84
C GLU A 249 -5.68 -3.10 4.11
N GLU A 250 -5.03 -3.88 4.97
CA GLU A 250 -5.58 -4.27 6.28
C GLU A 250 -5.87 -3.05 7.15
N TRP A 251 -4.96 -2.07 7.16
CA TRP A 251 -5.16 -0.79 7.84
C TRP A 251 -6.36 -0.03 7.25
N CYS A 252 -6.45 0.05 5.92
CA CYS A 252 -7.55 0.70 5.22
C CYS A 252 -8.92 0.08 5.53
N ARG A 253 -8.97 -1.23 5.81
CA ARG A 253 -10.21 -1.96 6.18
C ARG A 253 -10.52 -1.92 7.69
N THR A 254 -9.69 -1.26 8.48
CA THR A 254 -9.89 -1.10 9.92
C THR A 254 -10.79 0.08 10.25
N ALA A 255 -11.72 -0.11 11.19
CA ALA A 255 -12.63 0.94 11.66
C ALA A 255 -11.84 2.02 12.39
N ARG A 256 -11.65 3.17 11.72
CA ARG A 256 -10.82 4.26 12.28
C ARG A 256 -11.23 5.67 11.87
N ASN A 257 -12.15 5.83 10.91
CA ASN A 257 -12.49 7.13 10.33
C ASN A 257 -12.91 8.17 11.38
N GLU A 258 -13.60 7.74 12.45
CA GLU A 258 -13.97 8.64 13.55
C GLU A 258 -12.76 9.31 14.20
N ARG A 259 -11.62 8.61 14.31
CA ARG A 259 -10.37 9.15 14.85
C ARG A 259 -9.69 10.15 13.91
N LEU A 260 -10.07 10.13 12.63
CA LEU A 260 -9.55 11.02 11.58
C LEU A 260 -10.36 12.31 11.42
N LEU A 261 -11.48 12.45 12.14
CA LEU A 261 -12.25 13.69 12.15
C LEU A 261 -11.38 14.85 12.68
N PRO A 262 -11.48 16.07 12.12
CA PRO A 262 -10.64 17.20 12.52
C PRO A 262 -10.62 17.47 14.04
N SER A 263 -11.76 17.25 14.71
CA SER A 263 -11.93 17.42 16.16
C SER A 263 -11.21 16.37 17.02
N LYS A 264 -10.88 15.21 16.46
CA LYS A 264 -10.22 14.09 17.16
C LYS A 264 -8.78 13.86 16.69
N PHE A 265 -8.42 14.41 15.53
CA PHE A 265 -7.14 14.19 14.86
C PHE A 265 -5.93 14.49 15.75
N HIS A 266 -6.00 15.56 16.54
CA HIS A 266 -4.95 15.96 17.50
C HIS A 266 -4.58 14.84 18.50
N HIS A 267 -5.50 13.93 18.81
CA HIS A 267 -5.28 12.83 19.75
C HIS A 267 -4.81 11.53 19.09
N TYR A 268 -4.76 11.47 17.76
CA TYR A 268 -4.36 10.28 17.02
C TYR A 268 -2.90 9.93 17.30
N ASN A 269 -2.63 8.65 17.59
CA ASN A 269 -1.26 8.17 17.78
C ASN A 269 -0.73 7.58 16.47
N VAL A 270 0.26 8.24 15.87
CA VAL A 270 0.76 7.89 14.53
C VAL A 270 1.58 6.60 14.47
N LEU A 271 1.93 6.04 15.64
CA LEU A 271 2.68 4.80 15.82
C LEU A 271 1.87 3.75 16.60
N SER A 272 0.53 3.87 16.64
CA SER A 272 -0.30 2.90 17.36
C SER A 272 -0.31 1.54 16.67
N SER A 273 -0.22 0.46 17.43
CA SER A 273 -0.56 -0.89 16.96
C SER A 273 -2.07 -1.15 17.08
N ASP A 274 -2.58 -2.13 16.33
CA ASP A 274 -3.93 -2.66 16.47
C ASP A 274 -3.84 -4.18 16.72
N PRO A 275 -4.29 -4.69 17.88
CA PRO A 275 -4.15 -6.10 18.23
C PRO A 275 -4.99 -7.01 17.32
N SER A 276 -5.98 -6.44 16.64
CA SER A 276 -6.79 -7.18 15.68
C SER A 276 -6.06 -7.41 14.35
N HIS A 277 -4.89 -6.79 14.14
CA HIS A 277 -4.07 -7.03 12.94
C HIS A 277 -3.23 -8.28 13.04
N GLY A 278 -2.80 -8.74 11.87
CA GLY A 278 -1.96 -9.94 11.71
C GLY A 278 -0.55 -9.66 12.19
N ALA A 279 0.17 -10.73 12.53
CA ALA A 279 1.52 -10.63 13.07
C ALA A 279 2.43 -9.86 12.10
N SER A 280 2.41 -10.19 10.81
CA SER A 280 3.21 -9.51 9.79
C SER A 280 2.81 -8.03 9.60
N THR A 281 1.53 -7.67 9.68
CA THR A 281 1.12 -6.25 9.64
C THR A 281 1.63 -5.48 10.85
N GLN A 282 1.52 -6.06 12.05
CA GLN A 282 2.05 -5.44 13.26
C GLN A 282 3.57 -5.29 13.19
N ASP A 283 4.28 -6.31 12.72
CA ASP A 283 5.74 -6.26 12.50
C ASP A 283 6.14 -5.17 11.51
N ILE A 284 5.41 -5.04 10.39
CA ILE A 284 5.63 -3.97 9.42
C ILE A 284 5.39 -2.60 10.06
N CYS A 285 4.30 -2.44 10.81
CA CYS A 285 4.01 -1.18 11.52
C CYS A 285 5.14 -0.83 12.50
N ASN A 286 5.64 -1.81 13.25
CA ASN A 286 6.74 -1.63 14.20
C ASN A 286 8.07 -1.29 13.49
N ALA A 287 8.37 -1.96 12.38
CA ALA A 287 9.57 -1.70 11.58
C ALA A 287 9.54 -0.29 10.97
N LEU A 288 8.40 0.12 10.40
CA LEU A 288 8.19 1.47 9.86
C LEU A 288 8.24 2.52 10.96
N ALA A 289 7.59 2.28 12.10
CA ALA A 289 7.63 3.16 13.26
C ALA A 289 9.07 3.37 13.75
N THR A 290 9.84 2.29 13.87
CA THR A 290 11.25 2.33 14.29
C THR A 290 12.10 3.14 13.31
N LYS A 291 12.01 2.82 12.01
CA LYS A 291 12.74 3.51 10.94
C LYS A 291 12.41 5.00 10.89
N HIS A 292 11.15 5.37 11.13
CA HIS A 292 10.70 6.76 11.09
C HIS A 292 11.05 7.55 12.35
N ALA A 293 10.93 6.92 13.52
CA ALA A 293 11.12 7.54 14.83
C ALA A 293 12.60 7.76 15.18
N GLN A 294 13.48 6.81 14.84
CA GLN A 294 14.91 6.85 15.18
C GLN A 294 15.62 8.15 14.75
N PRO A 295 15.56 8.60 13.48
CA PRO A 295 16.25 9.82 13.05
C PRO A 295 15.65 11.10 13.66
N ARG A 296 14.44 11.03 14.24
CA ARG A 296 13.71 12.17 14.81
C ARG A 296 13.68 12.15 16.34
N SER A 297 14.33 11.15 16.96
CA SER A 297 14.33 10.93 18.41
C SER A 297 12.91 10.89 19.00
N TRP A 298 11.97 10.29 18.27
CA TRP A 298 10.62 10.06 18.79
C TRP A 298 10.62 8.88 19.74
N GLY A 299 9.89 8.99 20.86
CA GLY A 299 9.73 7.87 21.78
C GLY A 299 8.94 6.75 21.12
N LEU A 300 9.51 5.54 21.11
CA LEU A 300 8.82 4.31 20.77
C LEU A 300 8.27 3.71 22.06
N ALA A 301 6.96 3.47 22.11
CA ALA A 301 6.40 2.66 23.18
C ALA A 301 6.62 1.19 22.83
N ASN A 302 7.13 0.39 23.76
CA ASN A 302 7.08 -1.06 23.62
C ASN A 302 5.62 -1.49 23.78
N SER A 303 4.93 -1.82 22.68
CA SER A 303 3.65 -2.51 22.77
C SER A 303 3.82 -3.92 22.21
N GLU A 304 4.07 -4.88 23.09
CA GLU A 304 3.84 -6.28 22.77
C GLU A 304 2.33 -6.52 22.94
N LEU A 305 1.58 -6.29 21.86
CA LEU A 305 0.18 -6.71 21.81
C LEU A 305 0.12 -8.12 21.21
N PRO A 306 -0.73 -9.02 21.74
CA PRO A 306 -0.96 -10.30 21.10
C PRO A 306 -1.57 -10.07 19.71
N ALA A 307 -0.97 -10.66 18.68
CA ALA A 307 -1.48 -10.58 17.32
C ALA A 307 -2.58 -11.60 17.05
N ALA A 308 -3.48 -11.29 16.12
CA ALA A 308 -4.44 -12.26 15.60
C ALA A 308 -3.73 -13.16 14.58
N VAL A 309 -3.17 -14.29 15.06
CA VAL A 309 -2.33 -15.20 14.25
C VAL A 309 -3.14 -16.27 13.49
N GLU A 310 -4.38 -16.54 13.92
CA GLU A 310 -5.16 -17.70 13.44
C GLU A 310 -5.99 -17.45 12.17
N ASP A 311 -6.16 -16.19 11.75
CA ASP A 311 -7.15 -15.82 10.72
C ASP A 311 -6.64 -15.87 9.26
N GLY A 312 -5.36 -16.14 9.04
CA GLY A 312 -4.76 -16.24 7.70
C GLY A 312 -4.92 -14.98 6.83
N TYR A 313 -4.37 -15.03 5.61
CA TYR A 313 -4.61 -14.02 4.58
C TYR A 313 -5.08 -14.68 3.29
N THR A 314 -6.16 -14.18 2.69
CA THR A 314 -6.66 -14.70 1.42
C THR A 314 -6.50 -13.67 0.32
N LEU A 315 -5.80 -14.06 -0.74
CA LEU A 315 -5.63 -13.25 -1.94
C LEU A 315 -6.68 -13.60 -2.97
N ILE A 316 -7.43 -12.62 -3.43
CA ILE A 316 -8.39 -12.75 -4.52
C ILE A 316 -7.72 -12.23 -5.79
N VAL A 317 -7.64 -13.07 -6.83
CA VAL A 317 -7.11 -12.68 -8.12
C VAL A 317 -8.27 -12.57 -9.11
N ALA A 318 -8.48 -11.36 -9.63
CA ALA A 318 -9.58 -11.05 -10.53
C ALA A 318 -9.12 -10.21 -11.73
N LEU A 319 -9.73 -10.41 -12.91
CA LEU A 319 -9.47 -9.59 -14.10
C LEU A 319 -10.03 -8.17 -13.98
N SER A 320 -11.08 -8.00 -13.18
CA SER A 320 -11.74 -6.71 -13.00
C SER A 320 -12.37 -6.59 -11.62
N TYR A 321 -12.64 -5.36 -11.20
CA TYR A 321 -13.30 -5.06 -9.92
C TYR A 321 -14.82 -4.88 -10.15
N ASP A 322 -15.52 -6.00 -10.33
CA ASP A 322 -16.92 -6.03 -10.73
C ASP A 322 -17.87 -6.45 -9.59
N ALA A 323 -19.14 -6.69 -9.93
CA ALA A 323 -20.15 -7.15 -8.99
C ALA A 323 -19.81 -8.51 -8.37
N SER A 324 -19.17 -9.43 -9.11
CA SER A 324 -18.79 -10.75 -8.60
C SER A 324 -17.76 -10.59 -7.47
N VAL A 325 -16.75 -9.75 -7.68
CA VAL A 325 -15.76 -9.42 -6.64
C VAL A 325 -16.42 -8.73 -5.44
N SER A 326 -17.24 -7.70 -5.70
CA SER A 326 -17.84 -6.89 -4.64
C SER A 326 -18.81 -7.71 -3.76
N LEU A 327 -19.73 -8.46 -4.38
CA LEU A 327 -20.74 -9.26 -3.68
C LEU A 327 -20.14 -10.46 -2.93
N CYS A 328 -19.00 -11.00 -3.38
CA CYS A 328 -18.38 -12.17 -2.75
C CYS A 328 -17.36 -11.80 -1.67
N PHE A 329 -16.67 -10.65 -1.79
CA PHE A 329 -15.48 -10.37 -0.98
C PHE A 329 -15.46 -9.01 -0.28
N ASP A 330 -16.11 -7.97 -0.84
CA ASP A 330 -16.09 -6.65 -0.19
C ASP A 330 -17.09 -6.52 0.95
N LEU A 331 -18.20 -7.22 0.83
CA LEU A 331 -19.32 -7.12 1.75
C LEU A 331 -19.25 -8.12 2.91
N LEU A 332 -18.08 -8.76 3.09
CA LEU A 332 -17.76 -9.61 4.21
C LEU A 332 -17.75 -8.80 5.53
N PRO A 333 -17.99 -9.45 6.69
CA PRO A 333 -17.88 -8.79 7.98
C PRO A 333 -16.44 -8.31 8.21
N GLN A 334 -16.30 -7.17 8.90
CA GLN A 334 -15.02 -6.45 9.01
C GLN A 334 -13.85 -7.31 9.47
N HIS A 335 -14.07 -8.24 10.40
CA HIS A 335 -13.01 -9.11 10.92
C HIS A 335 -12.43 -10.04 9.84
N LEU A 336 -13.23 -10.46 8.85
CA LEU A 336 -12.76 -11.21 7.68
C LEU A 336 -12.27 -10.29 6.58
N ALA A 337 -13.02 -9.21 6.28
CA ALA A 337 -12.74 -8.34 5.16
C ALA A 337 -11.31 -7.77 5.20
N LYS A 338 -10.79 -7.43 6.40
CA LYS A 338 -9.41 -6.93 6.57
C LYS A 338 -8.31 -7.97 6.26
N ARG A 339 -8.66 -9.26 6.20
CA ARG A 339 -7.77 -10.39 5.84
C ARG A 339 -7.86 -10.79 4.38
N VAL A 340 -8.78 -10.18 3.64
CA VAL A 340 -8.99 -10.42 2.22
C VAL A 340 -8.41 -9.25 1.45
N ARG A 341 -7.54 -9.58 0.49
CA ARG A 341 -6.97 -8.59 -0.43
C ARG A 341 -7.33 -8.97 -1.85
N VAL A 342 -7.79 -7.98 -2.62
CA VAL A 342 -8.10 -8.16 -4.04
C VAL A 342 -6.94 -7.63 -4.88
N ALA A 343 -6.28 -8.52 -5.60
CA ALA A 343 -5.32 -8.19 -6.65
C ALA A 343 -6.03 -8.21 -8.02
N ILE A 344 -6.10 -7.04 -8.65
CA ILE A 344 -6.55 -6.97 -10.04
C ILE A 344 -5.38 -7.36 -10.93
N TYR A 345 -5.61 -8.41 -11.73
CA TYR A 345 -4.62 -8.94 -12.65
C TYR A 345 -4.24 -7.86 -13.66
N THR A 346 -2.99 -7.42 -13.57
CA THR A 346 -2.31 -6.63 -14.59
C THR A 346 -1.11 -7.45 -15.04
N THR A 347 -0.77 -7.40 -16.33
CA THR A 347 0.26 -8.27 -16.91
C THR A 347 1.62 -8.09 -16.22
N GLY A 348 2.01 -9.06 -15.37
CA GLY A 348 3.38 -9.26 -14.89
C GLY A 348 3.80 -8.62 -13.56
N GLY A 349 2.92 -7.90 -12.85
CA GLY A 349 3.20 -7.32 -11.52
C GLY A 349 2.42 -7.99 -10.39
N GLY A 350 2.99 -8.04 -9.18
CA GLY A 350 2.27 -8.45 -7.96
C GLY A 350 2.38 -9.93 -7.57
N LEU A 351 3.12 -10.77 -8.31
CA LEU A 351 3.30 -12.20 -7.96
C LEU A 351 3.92 -12.40 -6.56
N GLU A 352 4.73 -11.44 -6.10
CA GLU A 352 5.28 -11.40 -4.74
C GLU A 352 4.20 -11.46 -3.66
N GLU A 353 2.98 -11.00 -3.94
CA GLU A 353 1.89 -10.94 -2.97
C GLU A 353 1.39 -12.33 -2.58
N LEU A 354 1.60 -13.32 -3.45
CA LEU A 354 1.33 -14.73 -3.18
C LEU A 354 2.10 -15.21 -1.94
N ALA A 355 3.32 -14.72 -1.71
CA ALA A 355 4.17 -15.23 -0.63
C ALA A 355 3.52 -15.10 0.75
N ARG A 356 2.75 -14.01 0.96
CA ARG A 356 2.02 -13.71 2.20
C ARG A 356 0.63 -14.35 2.28
N ALA A 357 0.10 -14.83 1.16
CA ALA A 357 -1.21 -15.47 1.14
C ALA A 357 -1.17 -16.84 1.84
N THR A 358 -2.11 -17.08 2.74
CA THR A 358 -2.47 -18.42 3.23
C THR A 358 -3.13 -19.21 2.12
N SER A 359 -4.01 -18.56 1.34
CA SER A 359 -4.77 -19.15 0.24
C SER A 359 -5.04 -18.13 -0.87
N VAL A 360 -5.31 -18.63 -2.08
CA VAL A 360 -5.60 -17.79 -3.25
C VAL A 360 -6.90 -18.24 -3.89
N ILE A 361 -7.79 -17.30 -4.21
CA ILE A 361 -9.04 -17.54 -4.93
C ILE A 361 -8.98 -16.84 -6.28
N PHE A 362 -9.15 -17.60 -7.36
CA PHE A 362 -9.21 -17.08 -8.73
C PHE A 362 -10.65 -16.90 -9.17
N VAL A 363 -10.98 -15.70 -9.65
CA VAL A 363 -12.35 -15.33 -10.02
C VAL A 363 -12.56 -15.54 -11.52
N ARG A 364 -13.49 -16.44 -11.89
CA ARG A 364 -14.02 -16.69 -13.25
C ARG A 364 -13.05 -17.14 -14.35
N GLY A 365 -11.76 -16.87 -14.28
CA GLY A 365 -10.76 -17.27 -15.28
C GLY A 365 -9.79 -18.35 -14.78
N VAL A 366 -9.17 -19.08 -15.71
CA VAL A 366 -8.11 -20.06 -15.43
C VAL A 366 -6.90 -19.78 -16.33
N GLU A 367 -7.07 -19.85 -17.64
CA GLU A 367 -5.99 -19.64 -18.62
C GLU A 367 -5.45 -18.21 -18.55
N SER A 368 -6.33 -17.23 -18.30
CA SER A 368 -5.94 -15.83 -18.09
C SER A 368 -4.99 -15.65 -16.90
N TYR A 369 -5.00 -16.57 -15.92
CA TYR A 369 -4.18 -16.50 -14.72
C TYR A 369 -3.08 -17.56 -14.68
N ARG A 370 -2.77 -18.24 -15.79
CA ARG A 370 -1.84 -19.38 -15.82
C ARG A 370 -0.52 -19.10 -15.09
N VAL A 371 0.09 -17.94 -15.33
CA VAL A 371 1.33 -17.51 -14.67
C VAL A 371 1.19 -17.42 -13.14
N TRP A 372 0.06 -16.91 -12.64
CA TRP A 372 -0.22 -16.80 -11.20
C TRP A 372 -0.51 -18.15 -10.57
N ILE A 373 -1.26 -19.00 -11.26
CA ILE A 373 -1.57 -20.37 -10.84
C ILE A 373 -0.27 -21.17 -10.71
N ASP A 374 0.57 -21.14 -11.74
CA ASP A 374 1.86 -21.85 -11.76
C ASP A 374 2.81 -21.32 -10.67
N ALA A 375 2.84 -20.01 -10.43
CA ALA A 375 3.61 -19.40 -9.36
C ALA A 375 3.11 -19.82 -7.96
N ALA A 376 1.80 -19.83 -7.75
CA ALA A 376 1.19 -20.28 -6.49
C ALA A 376 1.49 -21.75 -6.22
N GLN A 377 1.40 -22.62 -7.23
CA GLN A 377 1.78 -24.03 -7.15
C GLN A 377 3.28 -24.21 -6.85
N ALA A 378 4.15 -23.43 -7.51
CA ALA A 378 5.58 -23.45 -7.23
C ALA A 378 5.89 -23.07 -5.76
N MET A 379 5.14 -22.11 -5.20
CA MET A 379 5.23 -21.72 -3.79
C MET A 379 4.49 -22.65 -2.82
N GLN A 380 3.77 -23.66 -3.32
CA GLN A 380 2.92 -24.57 -2.54
C GLN A 380 1.85 -23.82 -1.74
N ILE A 381 1.17 -22.89 -2.40
CA ILE A 381 0.03 -22.16 -1.84
C ILE A 381 -1.26 -22.83 -2.36
N PRO A 382 -2.23 -23.13 -1.47
CA PRO A 382 -3.51 -23.70 -1.89
C PRO A 382 -4.30 -22.70 -2.74
N ILE A 383 -4.86 -23.21 -3.83
CA ILE A 383 -5.58 -22.42 -4.83
C ILE A 383 -7.02 -22.89 -4.96
N TYR A 384 -7.92 -21.94 -5.10
CA TYR A 384 -9.36 -22.12 -5.16
C TYR A 384 -9.90 -21.37 -6.37
N TYR A 385 -11.06 -21.80 -6.88
CA TYR A 385 -11.70 -21.17 -8.03
C TYR A 385 -13.13 -20.78 -7.68
N ILE A 386 -13.60 -19.60 -8.09
CA ILE A 386 -14.98 -19.15 -7.82
C ILE A 386 -15.74 -18.78 -9.09
N LEU A 387 -17.01 -19.20 -9.13
CA LEU A 387 -17.97 -18.91 -10.20
C LEU A 387 -19.33 -18.46 -9.66
N ASP A 388 -19.87 -17.46 -10.34
CA ASP A 388 -21.22 -16.94 -10.14
C ASP A 388 -22.18 -17.22 -11.31
N ASP A 389 -21.68 -17.88 -12.35
CA ASP A 389 -22.40 -18.23 -13.58
C ASP A 389 -22.08 -19.66 -14.03
N ASN A 390 -23.01 -20.30 -14.73
CA ASN A 390 -22.77 -21.56 -15.42
C ASN A 390 -22.05 -21.27 -16.75
N LEU A 391 -20.72 -21.07 -16.69
CA LEU A 391 -19.91 -20.72 -17.86
C LEU A 391 -19.98 -21.77 -18.99
N PRO A 392 -19.93 -23.10 -18.72
CA PRO A 392 -20.15 -24.12 -19.76
C PRO A 392 -21.46 -23.93 -20.53
N LEU A 393 -22.57 -23.74 -19.80
CA LEU A 393 -23.89 -23.56 -20.43
C LEU A 393 -23.96 -22.24 -21.21
N LEU A 394 -23.41 -21.15 -20.68
CA LEU A 394 -23.38 -19.88 -21.39
C LEU A 394 -22.54 -19.96 -22.68
N ALA A 395 -21.42 -20.69 -22.65
CA ALA A 395 -20.57 -20.89 -23.82
C ALA A 395 -21.25 -21.77 -24.88
N GLU A 396 -21.92 -22.85 -24.47
CA GLU A 396 -22.71 -23.72 -25.36
C GLU A 396 -23.75 -22.92 -26.17
N HIS A 397 -24.36 -21.92 -25.54
CA HIS A 397 -25.37 -21.05 -26.14
C HIS A 397 -24.84 -19.75 -26.73
N GLN A 398 -23.52 -19.58 -26.82
CA GLN A 398 -22.87 -18.36 -27.35
C GLN A 398 -23.26 -17.08 -26.60
N GLU A 399 -23.67 -17.20 -25.34
CA GLU A 399 -23.98 -16.08 -24.45
C GLU A 399 -22.72 -15.58 -23.71
N TYR A 400 -21.65 -16.37 -23.70
CA TYR A 400 -20.36 -16.01 -23.10
C TYR A 400 -19.19 -16.65 -23.85
N SER A 401 -18.08 -15.92 -23.94
CA SER A 401 -16.79 -16.44 -24.41
C SER A 401 -15.68 -15.65 -23.73
N ALA A 402 -14.57 -16.30 -23.40
CA ALA A 402 -13.37 -15.64 -22.88
C ALA A 402 -12.15 -16.05 -23.73
N PRO A 403 -11.25 -15.12 -24.08
CA PRO A 403 -10.07 -15.44 -24.88
C PRO A 403 -9.20 -16.51 -24.21
N GLY A 404 -8.88 -17.57 -24.95
CA GLY A 404 -8.01 -18.66 -24.48
C GLY A 404 -8.71 -19.69 -23.57
N GLU A 405 -9.94 -19.45 -23.13
CA GLU A 405 -10.70 -20.39 -22.30
C GLU A 405 -11.54 -21.34 -23.18
N ASP A 406 -11.52 -22.64 -22.87
CA ASP A 406 -12.40 -23.64 -23.46
C ASP A 406 -13.37 -24.16 -22.39
N PHE A 407 -14.65 -23.78 -22.54
CA PHE A 407 -15.72 -24.15 -21.62
C PHE A 407 -16.49 -25.42 -22.04
N SER A 408 -16.00 -26.17 -23.03
CA SER A 408 -16.53 -27.53 -23.25
C SER A 408 -16.34 -28.37 -21.99
N LEU A 409 -17.32 -29.21 -21.66
CA LEU A 409 -17.34 -29.91 -20.36
C LEU A 409 -16.03 -30.66 -20.07
N ASP A 410 -15.43 -31.31 -21.08
CA ASP A 410 -14.18 -32.06 -20.91
C ASP A 410 -12.95 -31.16 -20.73
N ALA A 411 -12.84 -30.06 -21.49
CA ALA A 411 -11.73 -29.14 -21.35
C ALA A 411 -11.82 -28.35 -20.04
N PHE A 412 -13.03 -27.88 -19.71
CA PHE A 412 -13.30 -27.15 -18.49
C PHE A 412 -13.08 -28.00 -17.23
N ARG A 413 -13.57 -29.24 -17.21
CA ARG A 413 -13.28 -30.19 -16.12
C ARG A 413 -11.77 -30.33 -15.91
N LYS A 414 -11.00 -30.51 -16.98
CA LYS A 414 -9.53 -30.65 -16.91
C LYS A 414 -8.84 -29.38 -16.42
N SER A 415 -9.32 -28.20 -16.80
CA SER A 415 -8.68 -26.94 -16.41
C SER A 415 -8.89 -26.62 -14.93
N ILE A 416 -10.00 -27.07 -14.33
CA ILE A 416 -10.32 -26.77 -12.93
C ILE A 416 -9.91 -27.85 -11.92
N THR A 417 -9.47 -29.05 -12.35
CA THR A 417 -9.02 -30.12 -11.42
C THR A 417 -7.77 -29.78 -10.63
N ILE A 418 -7.04 -28.74 -11.04
CA ILE A 418 -5.86 -28.24 -10.33
C ILE A 418 -6.21 -27.47 -9.06
N PHE A 419 -7.46 -27.02 -8.91
CA PHE A 419 -7.93 -26.30 -7.73
C PHE A 419 -8.31 -27.28 -6.63
N GLU A 420 -8.13 -26.86 -5.40
CA GLU A 420 -8.42 -27.70 -4.24
C GLU A 420 -9.93 -27.87 -4.04
N SER A 421 -10.67 -26.77 -4.22
CA SER A 421 -12.13 -26.74 -4.22
C SER A 421 -12.63 -25.67 -5.19
N VAL A 422 -13.89 -25.79 -5.62
CA VAL A 422 -14.57 -24.81 -6.46
C VAL A 422 -15.74 -24.19 -5.70
N PHE A 423 -15.74 -22.87 -5.58
CA PHE A 423 -16.76 -22.07 -4.91
C PHE A 423 -17.83 -21.62 -5.90
N LEU A 424 -19.10 -21.86 -5.55
CA LEU A 424 -20.24 -21.64 -6.43
C LEU A 424 -21.30 -20.82 -5.70
N THR A 425 -21.79 -19.75 -6.35
CA THR A 425 -22.68 -18.78 -5.66
C THR A 425 -24.15 -19.17 -5.52
N SER A 426 -24.55 -20.32 -6.09
CA SER A 426 -25.90 -20.88 -5.95
C SER A 426 -25.86 -22.40 -5.73
N GLU A 427 -26.82 -22.94 -5.00
CA GLU A 427 -26.95 -24.39 -4.79
C GLU A 427 -27.19 -25.12 -6.11
N LYS A 428 -27.92 -24.51 -7.05
CA LYS A 428 -28.13 -25.05 -8.41
C LYS A 428 -26.84 -25.18 -9.20
N LEU A 429 -25.87 -24.27 -9.02
CA LEU A 429 -24.54 -24.45 -9.61
C LEU A 429 -23.83 -25.66 -9.00
N VAL A 430 -23.93 -25.84 -7.67
CA VAL A 430 -23.33 -26.99 -6.99
C VAL A 430 -23.93 -28.30 -7.49
N GLU A 431 -25.26 -28.38 -7.62
CA GLU A 431 -25.95 -29.52 -8.23
C GLU A 431 -25.45 -29.79 -9.65
N TYR A 432 -25.39 -28.76 -10.50
CA TYR A 432 -24.90 -28.90 -11.88
C TYR A 432 -23.47 -29.45 -11.94
N PHE A 433 -22.58 -28.97 -11.07
CA PHE A 433 -21.19 -29.45 -10.99
C PHE A 433 -21.12 -30.91 -10.58
N ARG A 434 -21.98 -31.38 -9.67
CA ARG A 434 -22.07 -32.78 -9.25
C ARG A 434 -22.65 -33.66 -10.35
N ASP A 435 -23.74 -33.23 -10.98
CA ASP A 435 -24.44 -33.99 -12.03
C ASP A 435 -23.56 -34.22 -13.27
N HIS A 436 -22.66 -33.28 -13.56
CA HIS A 436 -21.74 -33.36 -14.69
C HIS A 436 -20.32 -33.77 -14.29
N ASP A 437 -20.09 -34.15 -13.02
CA ASP A 437 -18.79 -34.55 -12.49
C ASP A 437 -17.66 -33.55 -12.85
N LEU A 438 -17.90 -32.25 -12.68
CA LEU A 438 -16.96 -31.21 -13.10
C LEU A 438 -15.81 -31.02 -12.11
N HIS A 439 -16.06 -31.23 -10.82
CA HIS A 439 -15.06 -31.15 -9.77
C HIS A 439 -15.45 -32.05 -8.58
N PRO A 440 -14.51 -32.73 -7.90
CA PRO A 440 -14.84 -33.60 -6.77
C PRO A 440 -15.32 -32.85 -5.52
N ASP A 441 -14.97 -31.56 -5.39
CA ASP A 441 -15.30 -30.74 -4.22
C ASP A 441 -15.91 -29.37 -4.61
N PRO A 442 -17.17 -29.33 -5.07
CA PRO A 442 -17.91 -28.09 -5.29
C PRO A 442 -18.59 -27.63 -3.99
N ILE A 443 -18.30 -26.40 -3.57
CA ILE A 443 -18.75 -25.80 -2.32
C ILE A 443 -19.66 -24.61 -2.60
N TYR A 444 -20.79 -24.54 -1.90
CA TYR A 444 -21.68 -23.38 -1.92
C TYR A 444 -21.06 -22.20 -1.16
N TYR A 445 -20.76 -21.11 -1.89
CA TYR A 445 -20.24 -19.85 -1.37
C TYR A 445 -21.24 -18.72 -1.68
N PRO A 446 -22.16 -18.37 -0.76
CA PRO A 446 -23.20 -17.39 -1.03
C PRO A 446 -22.65 -15.97 -1.20
N VAL A 447 -23.46 -15.11 -1.83
CA VAL A 447 -23.27 -13.66 -1.78
C VAL A 447 -23.30 -13.18 -0.32
N ALA A 448 -22.41 -12.24 0.01
CA ALA A 448 -22.25 -11.71 1.36
C ALA A 448 -22.82 -10.29 1.47
N CYS A 449 -23.45 -9.96 2.60
CA CYS A 449 -23.73 -8.58 2.98
C CYS A 449 -23.83 -8.43 4.50
N ALA A 450 -22.70 -8.08 5.13
CA ALA A 450 -22.63 -7.93 6.58
C ALA A 450 -23.36 -6.68 7.10
N ASP A 451 -23.29 -5.56 6.36
CA ASP A 451 -24.02 -4.33 6.68
C ASP A 451 -25.18 -4.14 5.70
N GLN A 452 -26.37 -4.57 6.13
CA GLN A 452 -27.60 -4.51 5.33
C GLN A 452 -28.43 -3.24 5.60
N ARG A 453 -27.87 -2.25 6.31
CA ARG A 453 -28.56 -0.99 6.53
C ARG A 453 -28.80 -0.25 5.20
N PRO A 454 -29.86 0.58 5.11
CA PRO A 454 -30.05 1.43 3.95
C PRO A 454 -28.80 2.25 3.63
N LEU A 455 -28.51 2.39 2.34
CA LEU A 455 -27.29 3.07 1.90
C LEU A 455 -27.31 4.55 2.31
N TYR A 456 -26.23 4.97 2.96
CA TYR A 456 -25.95 6.39 3.11
C TYR A 456 -25.75 7.03 1.73
N VAL A 457 -26.40 8.17 1.52
CA VAL A 457 -26.16 9.04 0.38
C VAL A 457 -25.95 10.47 0.86
N ASP A 458 -24.99 11.12 0.22
CA ASP A 458 -24.57 12.49 0.44
C ASP A 458 -25.62 13.53 0.08
N PHE A 459 -26.42 13.23 -0.94
CA PHE A 459 -27.54 14.06 -1.34
C PHE A 459 -28.62 13.21 -2.00
N HIS A 460 -29.82 13.79 -2.11
CA HIS A 460 -30.91 13.22 -2.88
C HIS A 460 -31.28 14.12 -4.05
N HIS A 461 -31.56 13.52 -5.20
CA HIS A 461 -32.21 14.23 -6.29
C HIS A 461 -33.64 14.64 -5.87
N PRO A 462 -34.08 15.85 -6.23
CA PRO A 462 -35.40 16.33 -5.88
C PRO A 462 -36.47 15.45 -6.53
N LYS A 463 -37.38 14.94 -5.71
CA LYS A 463 -38.55 14.17 -6.13
C LYS A 463 -39.75 15.11 -6.29
N ILE A 464 -40.51 14.96 -7.36
CA ILE A 464 -41.74 15.74 -7.57
C ILE A 464 -42.82 15.20 -6.63
N ASP A 465 -43.63 16.08 -6.04
CA ASP A 465 -44.73 15.63 -5.16
C ASP A 465 -45.71 14.70 -5.90
N GLY A 466 -46.06 13.58 -5.25
CA GLY A 466 -46.86 12.50 -5.83
C GLY A 466 -46.16 11.67 -6.93
N GLU A 467 -44.87 11.87 -7.18
CA GLU A 467 -44.08 11.07 -8.12
C GLU A 467 -43.68 9.72 -7.52
N ILE A 468 -43.61 8.69 -8.35
CA ILE A 468 -43.14 7.35 -7.97
C ILE A 468 -41.84 7.09 -8.71
N THR A 469 -40.78 6.83 -7.95
CA THR A 469 -39.47 6.51 -8.50
C THR A 469 -39.36 5.01 -8.70
N VAL A 470 -39.11 4.61 -9.94
CA VAL A 470 -38.92 3.23 -10.33
C VAL A 470 -37.49 3.08 -10.82
N ALA A 471 -36.70 2.18 -10.22
CA ALA A 471 -35.34 1.90 -10.63
C ALA A 471 -35.24 0.54 -11.33
N PHE A 472 -34.38 0.42 -12.34
CA PHE A 472 -33.95 -0.86 -12.89
C PHE A 472 -32.45 -1.03 -12.68
N ALA A 473 -32.06 -2.06 -11.93
CA ALA A 473 -30.68 -2.33 -11.56
C ALA A 473 -30.26 -3.74 -12.04
N GLY A 474 -30.40 -4.01 -13.35
CA GLY A 474 -30.12 -5.31 -13.96
C GLY A 474 -28.96 -5.30 -14.95
N GLY A 475 -28.37 -6.48 -15.17
CA GLY A 475 -27.29 -6.68 -16.15
C GLY A 475 -27.77 -6.64 -17.60
N THR A 476 -26.82 -6.64 -18.54
CA THR A 476 -27.03 -6.48 -20.00
C THR A 476 -28.02 -7.50 -20.60
N HIS A 477 -27.98 -8.76 -20.16
CA HIS A 477 -28.91 -9.83 -20.59
C HIS A 477 -30.40 -9.53 -20.30
N ARG A 478 -30.71 -8.49 -19.51
CA ARG A 478 -32.08 -8.04 -19.17
C ARG A 478 -32.52 -6.79 -19.92
N VAL A 479 -31.63 -6.15 -20.68
CA VAL A 479 -31.92 -4.90 -21.42
C VAL A 479 -33.08 -5.11 -22.41
N LYS A 480 -33.12 -6.25 -23.11
CA LYS A 480 -34.24 -6.56 -24.00
C LYS A 480 -35.58 -6.64 -23.25
N GLY A 481 -35.62 -7.35 -22.12
CA GLY A 481 -36.82 -7.43 -21.29
C GLY A 481 -37.24 -6.08 -20.72
N LEU A 482 -36.28 -5.22 -20.37
CA LEU A 482 -36.52 -3.85 -19.94
C LEU A 482 -37.27 -3.06 -21.02
N TRP A 483 -36.75 -3.05 -22.26
CA TRP A 483 -37.30 -2.19 -23.30
C TRP A 483 -38.53 -2.77 -24.01
N ASP A 484 -38.60 -4.09 -24.19
CA ASP A 484 -39.71 -4.72 -24.92
C ASP A 484 -40.90 -5.05 -24.02
N VAL A 485 -40.71 -5.19 -22.70
CA VAL A 485 -41.76 -5.62 -21.78
C VAL A 485 -42.06 -4.56 -20.72
N ILE A 486 -41.04 -4.11 -19.98
CA ILE A 486 -41.21 -3.17 -18.85
C ILE A 486 -41.56 -1.76 -19.32
N PHE A 487 -40.82 -1.23 -20.30
CA PHE A 487 -40.99 0.14 -20.75
C PHE A 487 -42.41 0.41 -21.32
N PRO A 488 -43.01 -0.48 -22.13
CA PRO A 488 -44.41 -0.33 -22.53
C PRO A 488 -45.39 -0.42 -21.35
N ALA A 489 -45.08 -1.23 -20.32
CA ALA A 489 -45.93 -1.36 -19.14
C ALA A 489 -45.94 -0.06 -18.32
N LEU A 490 -44.77 0.57 -18.15
CA LEU A 490 -44.64 1.88 -17.51
C LEU A 490 -45.32 2.99 -18.33
N THR A 491 -45.15 2.97 -19.65
CA THR A 491 -45.83 3.94 -20.54
C THR A 491 -47.35 3.82 -20.42
N LYS A 492 -47.87 2.59 -20.36
CA LYS A 492 -49.30 2.31 -20.14
C LYS A 492 -49.76 2.75 -18.74
N LEU A 493 -48.96 2.50 -17.70
CA LEU A 493 -49.23 2.94 -16.33
C LEU A 493 -49.38 4.47 -16.25
N CYS A 494 -48.52 5.20 -16.96
CA CYS A 494 -48.61 6.66 -17.07
C CYS A 494 -49.79 7.12 -17.94
N ALA A 495 -50.27 6.31 -18.88
CA ALA A 495 -51.41 6.67 -19.73
C ALA A 495 -52.78 6.42 -19.05
N ASP A 496 -52.86 5.42 -18.19
CA ASP A 496 -54.11 4.97 -17.53
C ASP A 496 -54.38 5.68 -16.18
N ALA A 497 -53.44 6.50 -15.70
CA ALA A 497 -53.52 7.17 -14.41
C ALA A 497 -52.91 8.58 -14.44
N THR A 498 -53.34 9.48 -13.56
CA THR A 498 -52.71 10.81 -13.34
C THR A 498 -51.35 10.72 -12.61
N LEU A 499 -50.75 9.53 -12.55
CA LEU A 499 -49.53 9.23 -11.82
C LEU A 499 -48.30 9.78 -12.55
N ARG A 500 -47.34 10.29 -11.79
CA ARG A 500 -46.04 10.71 -12.30
C ARG A 500 -45.02 9.63 -11.97
N VAL A 501 -44.26 9.18 -12.95
CA VAL A 501 -43.23 8.17 -12.78
C VAL A 501 -41.87 8.75 -13.13
N HIS A 502 -40.91 8.58 -12.23
CA HIS A 502 -39.50 8.80 -12.50
C HIS A 502 -38.80 7.46 -12.69
N PHE A 503 -38.46 7.14 -13.93
CA PHE A 503 -37.76 5.91 -14.25
C PHE A 503 -36.25 6.13 -14.28
N VAL A 504 -35.52 5.43 -13.41
CA VAL A 504 -34.07 5.54 -13.26
C VAL A 504 -33.43 4.26 -13.78
N ILE A 505 -32.61 4.39 -14.82
CA ILE A 505 -32.05 3.25 -15.55
C ILE A 505 -30.55 3.44 -15.85
N PRO A 506 -29.79 2.37 -16.12
CA PRO A 506 -28.45 2.49 -16.67
C PRO A 506 -28.50 3.16 -18.05
N GLN A 507 -27.42 3.85 -18.40
CA GLN A 507 -27.27 4.50 -19.70
C GLN A 507 -27.35 3.48 -20.83
N THR A 508 -28.06 3.83 -21.90
CA THR A 508 -28.21 3.02 -23.11
C THR A 508 -27.46 3.66 -24.27
N ALA A 509 -26.80 2.85 -25.10
CA ALA A 509 -26.13 3.29 -26.32
C ALA A 509 -26.92 2.99 -27.60
N GLU A 510 -27.99 2.20 -27.51
CA GLU A 510 -28.78 1.81 -28.69
C GLU A 510 -29.71 2.93 -29.15
N LEU A 511 -29.64 3.26 -30.45
CA LEU A 511 -30.39 4.35 -31.07
C LEU A 511 -31.92 4.20 -30.90
N ASP A 512 -32.46 2.98 -31.03
CA ASP A 512 -33.90 2.73 -30.85
C ASP A 512 -34.37 3.12 -29.45
N HIS A 513 -33.61 2.76 -28.42
CA HIS A 513 -33.92 3.14 -27.04
C HIS A 513 -33.89 4.67 -26.86
N LEU A 514 -32.92 5.35 -27.48
CA LEU A 514 -32.83 6.81 -27.43
C LEU A 514 -34.01 7.50 -28.14
N GLU A 515 -34.48 6.96 -29.27
CA GLU A 515 -35.68 7.48 -29.96
C GLU A 515 -36.94 7.29 -29.14
N ARG A 516 -37.11 6.15 -28.46
CA ARG A 516 -38.23 5.92 -27.51
C ARG A 516 -38.21 6.96 -26.39
N LEU A 517 -37.03 7.31 -25.86
CA LEU A 517 -36.87 8.32 -24.82
C LEU A 517 -37.18 9.76 -25.28
N ARG A 518 -37.19 10.04 -26.59
CA ARG A 518 -37.61 11.37 -27.10
C ARG A 518 -39.13 11.53 -27.16
N ARG A 519 -39.88 10.44 -27.08
CA ARG A 519 -41.35 10.39 -27.23
C ARG A 519 -42.03 9.97 -25.93
N LEU A 520 -41.53 10.45 -24.81
CA LEU A 520 -42.07 10.12 -23.49
C LEU A 520 -43.39 10.86 -23.22
N PRO A 521 -44.36 10.20 -22.55
CA PRO A 521 -45.49 10.89 -21.93
C PRO A 521 -45.02 12.01 -20.99
N SER A 522 -45.77 13.10 -20.89
CA SER A 522 -45.43 14.26 -20.05
C SER A 522 -45.25 13.93 -18.54
N ASN A 523 -45.83 12.82 -18.08
CA ASN A 523 -45.77 12.32 -16.72
C ASN A 523 -44.79 11.14 -16.53
N LEU A 524 -43.98 10.80 -17.55
CA LEU A 524 -42.87 9.85 -17.43
C LEU A 524 -41.55 10.58 -17.65
N ARG A 525 -40.79 10.77 -16.56
CA ARG A 525 -39.41 11.29 -16.62
C ARG A 525 -38.44 10.13 -16.56
N VAL A 526 -37.35 10.21 -17.32
CA VAL A 526 -36.27 9.20 -17.29
C VAL A 526 -34.96 9.86 -16.87
N SER A 527 -34.23 9.23 -15.95
CA SER A 527 -32.82 9.57 -15.65
C SER A 527 -31.93 8.37 -15.95
N MET A 528 -30.85 8.64 -16.68
CA MET A 528 -29.86 7.63 -17.05
C MET A 528 -28.62 7.76 -16.15
N LEU A 529 -28.16 6.63 -15.64
CA LEU A 529 -26.95 6.54 -14.82
C LEU A 529 -25.82 5.93 -15.64
N SER A 530 -24.63 6.53 -15.59
CA SER A 530 -23.43 5.92 -16.18
C SER A 530 -23.16 4.56 -15.56
N PHE A 531 -22.64 3.63 -16.37
CA PHE A 531 -22.29 2.29 -15.91
C PHE A 531 -21.30 2.35 -14.74
N GLU A 532 -21.49 1.44 -13.79
CA GLU A 532 -20.67 1.32 -12.59
C GLU A 532 -20.40 -0.18 -12.35
N PRO A 533 -19.17 -0.66 -12.58
CA PRO A 533 -18.85 -2.09 -12.45
C PRO A 533 -18.94 -2.57 -11.00
N CYS A 534 -18.60 -1.73 -10.02
CA CYS A 534 -18.62 -2.14 -8.63
C CYS A 534 -20.03 -1.98 -8.04
N TYR A 535 -20.59 -3.11 -7.60
CA TYR A 535 -22.00 -3.24 -7.20
C TYR A 535 -22.45 -2.17 -6.20
N MET A 536 -21.69 -1.92 -5.13
CA MET A 536 -22.10 -0.98 -4.09
C MET A 536 -22.12 0.48 -4.57
N PHE A 537 -21.18 0.87 -5.42
CA PHE A 537 -21.20 2.22 -6.00
C PHE A 537 -22.36 2.37 -6.99
N ALA A 538 -22.71 1.30 -7.73
CA ALA A 538 -23.90 1.30 -8.57
C ALA A 538 -25.16 1.51 -7.73
N MET A 539 -25.33 0.76 -6.64
CA MET A 539 -26.50 0.88 -5.76
C MET A 539 -26.59 2.27 -5.12
N ARG A 540 -25.48 2.87 -4.71
CA ARG A 540 -25.47 4.25 -4.19
C ARG A 540 -25.96 5.28 -5.22
N ARG A 541 -25.58 5.14 -6.49
CA ARG A 541 -26.11 6.02 -7.55
C ARG A 541 -27.63 5.92 -7.67
N PHE A 542 -28.20 4.72 -7.55
CA PHE A 542 -29.66 4.55 -7.51
C PHE A 542 -30.28 5.13 -6.23
N ALA A 543 -29.65 4.95 -5.07
CA ALA A 543 -30.16 5.41 -3.78
C ALA A 543 -30.39 6.93 -3.73
N ARG A 544 -29.58 7.73 -4.47
CA ARG A 544 -29.77 9.19 -4.59
C ARG A 544 -31.13 9.58 -5.17
N TYR A 545 -31.79 8.70 -5.91
CA TYR A 545 -33.11 8.95 -6.50
C TYR A 545 -34.27 8.48 -5.62
N GLN A 546 -34.00 7.85 -4.48
CA GLN A 546 -35.02 7.37 -3.54
C GLN A 546 -36.07 6.47 -4.22
N PRO A 547 -35.66 5.35 -4.83
CA PRO A 547 -36.58 4.47 -5.53
C PRO A 547 -37.63 3.89 -4.58
N ASP A 548 -38.90 3.95 -4.99
CA ASP A 548 -39.99 3.26 -4.30
C ASP A 548 -40.06 1.80 -4.73
N ILE A 549 -39.73 1.55 -6.01
CA ILE A 549 -39.79 0.25 -6.67
C ILE A 549 -38.45 -0.03 -7.36
N VAL A 550 -37.95 -1.25 -7.20
CA VAL A 550 -36.81 -1.79 -7.95
C VAL A 550 -37.30 -2.94 -8.82
N LEU A 551 -37.13 -2.77 -10.12
CA LEU A 551 -37.54 -3.73 -11.15
C LEU A 551 -36.39 -4.68 -11.48
N HIS A 552 -36.74 -5.96 -11.58
CA HIS A 552 -35.88 -6.98 -12.17
C HIS A 552 -36.49 -7.50 -13.47
N ALA A 553 -36.09 -6.93 -14.61
CA ALA A 553 -36.70 -7.26 -15.90
C ALA A 553 -36.51 -8.75 -16.27
N PRO A 554 -37.44 -9.35 -17.04
CA PRO A 554 -37.32 -10.74 -17.49
C PRO A 554 -36.10 -10.92 -18.41
N SER A 555 -35.53 -12.12 -18.42
CA SER A 555 -34.52 -12.52 -19.39
C SER A 555 -34.75 -13.97 -19.82
N ALA A 556 -34.45 -14.27 -21.08
CA ALA A 556 -34.59 -15.61 -21.63
C ALA A 556 -33.28 -16.43 -21.56
N THR A 557 -32.25 -15.94 -20.87
CA THR A 557 -30.99 -16.68 -20.69
C THR A 557 -31.25 -18.03 -20.00
N ARG A 558 -30.59 -19.08 -20.50
CA ARG A 558 -30.64 -20.41 -19.88
C ARG A 558 -29.88 -20.47 -18.55
N ASN A 559 -29.05 -19.48 -18.26
CA ASN A 559 -28.30 -19.38 -17.03
C ASN A 559 -29.14 -18.86 -15.83
N ASN A 560 -30.39 -18.46 -16.05
CA ASN A 560 -31.28 -17.94 -14.99
C ASN A 560 -31.34 -18.81 -13.73
N PRO A 561 -31.55 -20.16 -13.79
CA PRO A 561 -31.64 -20.99 -12.59
C PRO A 561 -30.40 -20.98 -11.69
N TYR A 562 -29.24 -20.60 -12.25
CA TYR A 562 -27.96 -20.58 -11.56
C TYR A 562 -27.62 -19.23 -10.93
N LYS A 563 -28.42 -18.19 -11.22
CA LYS A 563 -28.26 -16.84 -10.65
C LYS A 563 -28.59 -16.83 -9.16
N THR A 564 -28.18 -15.77 -8.48
CA THR A 564 -28.47 -15.55 -7.07
C THR A 564 -29.66 -14.61 -6.86
N LEU A 565 -30.19 -14.60 -5.63
CA LEU A 565 -31.28 -13.73 -5.19
C LEU A 565 -30.83 -12.32 -4.79
N HIS A 566 -29.60 -11.90 -5.13
CA HIS A 566 -29.08 -10.56 -4.79
C HIS A 566 -29.93 -9.35 -5.30
N PRO A 567 -30.85 -9.44 -6.29
CA PRO A 567 -31.76 -8.33 -6.58
C PRO A 567 -32.70 -7.99 -5.40
N LEU A 568 -32.97 -8.95 -4.50
CA LEU A 568 -33.68 -8.69 -3.24
C LEU A 568 -32.84 -7.82 -2.31
N LEU A 569 -31.53 -8.12 -2.21
CA LEU A 569 -30.56 -7.33 -1.48
C LEU A 569 -30.48 -5.89 -2.04
N ALA A 570 -30.42 -5.73 -3.36
CA ALA A 570 -30.45 -4.40 -3.99
C ALA A 570 -31.67 -3.60 -3.53
N SER A 571 -32.87 -4.21 -3.60
CA SER A 571 -34.12 -3.57 -3.21
C SER A 571 -34.15 -3.23 -1.73
N HIS A 572 -33.61 -4.10 -0.87
CA HIS A 572 -33.51 -3.88 0.57
C HIS A 572 -32.58 -2.72 0.92
N LEU A 573 -31.37 -2.70 0.35
CA LEU A 573 -30.38 -1.62 0.54
C LEU A 573 -30.90 -0.26 0.06
N LEU A 574 -31.76 -0.26 -0.95
CA LEU A 574 -32.42 0.92 -1.51
C LEU A 574 -33.71 1.31 -0.76
N GLY A 575 -34.17 0.50 0.20
CA GLY A 575 -35.43 0.73 0.90
C GLY A 575 -36.66 0.63 -0.01
N ALA A 576 -36.58 -0.10 -1.12
CA ALA A 576 -37.59 -0.20 -2.18
C ALA A 576 -38.30 -1.56 -2.20
N VAL A 577 -39.47 -1.61 -2.85
CA VAL A 577 -40.16 -2.88 -3.13
C VAL A 577 -39.55 -3.54 -4.37
N ALA A 578 -39.19 -4.81 -4.24
CA ALA A 578 -38.75 -5.61 -5.38
C ALA A 578 -39.95 -6.07 -6.22
N VAL A 579 -39.86 -5.91 -7.55
CA VAL A 579 -40.79 -6.52 -8.50
C VAL A 579 -39.99 -7.40 -9.46
N MET A 580 -40.32 -8.69 -9.46
CA MET A 580 -39.50 -9.75 -10.06
C MET A 580 -40.31 -10.65 -10.99
N PRO A 581 -39.67 -11.28 -11.99
CA PRO A 581 -40.36 -12.18 -12.90
C PRO A 581 -40.59 -13.53 -12.22
N ASN A 582 -41.70 -14.22 -12.55
CA ASN A 582 -41.89 -15.61 -12.17
C ASN A 582 -41.03 -16.53 -13.06
N THR A 583 -39.73 -16.50 -12.84
CA THR A 583 -38.73 -17.34 -13.51
C THR A 583 -37.63 -17.70 -12.50
N PRO A 584 -36.96 -18.86 -12.62
CA PRO A 584 -35.84 -19.23 -11.75
C PRO A 584 -34.76 -18.15 -11.61
N PRO A 585 -34.18 -17.96 -10.41
CA PRO A 585 -34.58 -18.55 -9.11
C PRO A 585 -35.68 -17.75 -8.39
N TYR A 586 -36.26 -16.74 -9.04
CA TYR A 586 -37.19 -15.78 -8.40
C TYR A 586 -38.61 -16.35 -8.22
N ASP A 587 -38.93 -17.46 -8.88
CA ASP A 587 -40.15 -18.24 -8.66
C ASP A 587 -40.19 -18.89 -7.27
N GLU A 588 -39.03 -19.26 -6.70
CA GLU A 588 -38.89 -19.88 -5.37
C GLU A 588 -39.39 -18.98 -4.22
N ILE A 589 -39.40 -17.66 -4.43
CA ILE A 589 -39.85 -16.67 -3.43
C ILE A 589 -41.32 -16.26 -3.63
N SER A 590 -42.03 -16.83 -4.60
CA SER A 590 -43.42 -16.45 -4.91
C SER A 590 -44.42 -16.61 -3.77
N GLN A 591 -44.16 -17.54 -2.84
CA GLN A 591 -44.97 -17.75 -1.64
C GLN A 591 -44.45 -16.96 -0.43
N ARG A 592 -43.29 -16.33 -0.55
CA ARG A 592 -42.68 -15.51 0.50
C ARG A 592 -43.13 -14.08 0.26
N ASN A 593 -43.80 -13.47 1.24
CA ASN A 593 -44.30 -12.09 1.16
C ASN A 593 -43.15 -11.07 1.22
N CYS A 594 -42.23 -11.12 0.26
CA CYS A 594 -40.97 -10.37 0.23
C CYS A 594 -40.72 -9.63 -1.10
N ALA A 595 -41.50 -9.91 -2.14
CA ALA A 595 -41.44 -9.24 -3.43
C ALA A 595 -42.79 -9.38 -4.15
N VAL A 596 -43.01 -8.57 -5.17
CA VAL A 596 -44.12 -8.77 -6.11
C VAL A 596 -43.63 -9.64 -7.27
N ILE A 597 -44.26 -10.79 -7.47
CA ILE A 597 -43.93 -11.74 -8.54
C ILE A 597 -44.89 -11.59 -9.72
N VAL A 598 -44.33 -11.44 -10.92
CA VAL A 598 -45.07 -11.28 -12.17
C VAL A 598 -45.18 -12.63 -12.89
N ASN A 599 -46.38 -13.22 -12.89
CA ASN A 599 -46.64 -14.60 -13.38
C ASN A 599 -46.43 -14.83 -14.89
N ASP A 600 -46.81 -13.88 -15.76
CA ASP A 600 -46.46 -13.93 -17.20
C ASP A 600 -45.38 -12.88 -17.49
N PRO A 601 -44.12 -13.12 -17.09
CA PRO A 601 -43.12 -12.07 -17.02
C PRO A 601 -42.67 -11.54 -18.39
N PHE A 602 -42.98 -12.22 -19.49
CA PHE A 602 -42.69 -11.75 -20.85
C PHE A 602 -43.84 -10.94 -21.48
N LYS A 603 -44.95 -10.72 -20.76
CA LYS A 603 -46.09 -9.93 -21.23
C LYS A 603 -46.15 -8.59 -20.52
N SER A 604 -46.16 -7.50 -21.29
CA SER A 604 -46.18 -6.14 -20.74
C SER A 604 -47.40 -5.87 -19.85
N ASP A 605 -48.58 -6.39 -20.22
CA ASP A 605 -49.83 -6.23 -19.44
C ASP A 605 -49.75 -6.84 -18.04
N SER A 606 -48.94 -7.88 -17.84
CA SER A 606 -48.77 -8.48 -16.52
C SER A 606 -47.97 -7.57 -15.60
N TRP A 607 -46.89 -6.96 -16.09
CA TRP A 607 -46.14 -5.96 -15.33
C TRP A 607 -46.99 -4.73 -15.01
N TYR A 608 -47.77 -4.25 -15.98
CA TYR A 608 -48.67 -3.11 -15.77
C TYR A 608 -49.68 -3.39 -14.64
N ARG A 609 -50.31 -4.58 -14.61
CA ARG A 609 -51.26 -4.97 -13.54
C ARG A 609 -50.60 -4.97 -12.17
N GLU A 610 -49.42 -5.58 -12.07
CA GLU A 610 -48.71 -5.68 -10.80
C GLU A 610 -48.22 -4.33 -10.29
N LEU A 611 -47.68 -3.49 -11.17
CA LEU A 611 -47.27 -2.14 -10.82
C LEU A 611 -48.46 -1.28 -10.41
N ARG A 612 -49.58 -1.37 -11.14
CA ARG A 612 -50.81 -0.66 -10.76
C ARG A 612 -51.28 -1.05 -9.36
N SER A 613 -51.27 -2.34 -9.02
CA SER A 613 -51.68 -2.81 -7.69
C SER A 613 -50.82 -2.21 -6.56
N LEU A 614 -49.51 -2.06 -6.78
CA LEU A 614 -48.59 -1.42 -5.84
C LEU A 614 -48.93 0.05 -5.65
N VAL A 615 -49.14 0.77 -6.75
CA VAL A 615 -49.40 2.21 -6.69
C VAL A 615 -50.78 2.55 -6.13
N GLN A 616 -51.77 1.67 -6.34
CA GLN A 616 -53.11 1.82 -5.78
C GLN A 616 -53.21 1.37 -4.31
N ASN A 617 -52.08 1.03 -3.66
CA ASN A 617 -52.01 0.52 -2.29
C ASN A 617 -52.87 -0.74 -2.06
N GLU A 618 -53.07 -1.56 -3.10
CA GLU A 618 -53.76 -2.85 -3.00
C GLU A 618 -52.88 -3.92 -2.35
N ARG A 619 -51.58 -3.61 -2.18
CA ARG A 619 -50.59 -4.46 -1.54
C ARG A 619 -49.99 -3.77 -0.32
N ASP A 620 -49.69 -4.56 0.72
CA ASP A 620 -49.00 -4.07 1.91
C ASP A 620 -47.49 -3.93 1.62
N VAL A 621 -47.08 -2.73 1.23
CA VAL A 621 -45.68 -2.36 0.97
C VAL A 621 -44.81 -2.54 2.21
N GLY A 622 -45.34 -2.27 3.40
CA GLY A 622 -44.61 -2.44 4.66
C GLY A 622 -44.30 -3.91 4.92
N ALA A 623 -45.29 -4.78 4.76
CA ALA A 623 -45.12 -6.22 4.90
C ALA A 623 -44.14 -6.80 3.86
N LEU A 624 -44.20 -6.34 2.59
CA LEU A 624 -43.26 -6.75 1.55
C LEU A 624 -41.81 -6.38 1.89
N LYS A 625 -41.58 -5.14 2.35
CA LYS A 625 -40.25 -4.68 2.77
C LYS A 625 -39.74 -5.44 3.99
N ALA A 626 -40.59 -5.71 4.97
CA ALA A 626 -40.25 -6.48 6.16
C ALA A 626 -39.92 -7.95 5.82
N GLY A 627 -40.71 -8.58 4.95
CA GLY A 627 -40.45 -9.93 4.47
C GLY A 627 -39.15 -10.01 3.67
N ASN A 628 -38.84 -9.00 2.85
CA ASN A 628 -37.55 -8.91 2.15
C ASN A 628 -36.39 -8.80 3.14
N ALA A 629 -36.47 -7.89 4.10
CA ALA A 629 -35.43 -7.72 5.13
C ALA A 629 -35.16 -9.02 5.89
N SER A 630 -36.21 -9.74 6.29
CA SER A 630 -36.07 -11.04 6.98
C SER A 630 -35.38 -12.09 6.10
N LEU A 631 -35.68 -12.11 4.80
CA LEU A 631 -35.06 -13.07 3.87
C LEU A 631 -33.59 -12.69 3.57
N CYS A 632 -33.29 -11.40 3.40
CA CYS A 632 -31.93 -10.90 3.24
C CYS A 632 -31.04 -11.23 4.45
N ALA A 633 -31.57 -11.08 5.66
CA ALA A 633 -30.85 -11.42 6.89
C ALA A 633 -30.46 -12.90 6.97
N GLN A 634 -31.27 -13.79 6.37
CA GLN A 634 -30.99 -15.23 6.31
C GLN A 634 -30.00 -15.57 5.19
N MET A 635 -30.24 -15.08 3.97
CA MET A 635 -29.48 -15.50 2.79
C MET A 635 -28.10 -14.85 2.66
N PHE A 636 -27.93 -13.64 3.19
CA PHE A 636 -26.71 -12.85 3.05
C PHE A 636 -26.00 -12.60 4.40
N SER A 637 -26.22 -13.49 5.38
CA SER A 637 -25.71 -13.38 6.76
C SER A 637 -24.19 -13.42 6.90
N CYS A 638 -23.49 -13.86 5.84
CA CYS A 638 -22.05 -14.12 5.81
C CYS A 638 -21.57 -15.30 6.68
N GLU A 639 -22.46 -16.02 7.36
CA GLU A 639 -22.09 -17.13 8.25
C GLU A 639 -21.38 -18.25 7.50
N ARG A 640 -21.92 -18.64 6.34
CA ARG A 640 -21.32 -19.67 5.49
C ARG A 640 -19.98 -19.23 4.92
N ASN A 641 -19.84 -17.96 4.52
CA ASN A 641 -18.55 -17.44 4.05
C ASN A 641 -17.51 -17.52 5.18
N ALA A 642 -17.86 -17.08 6.40
CA ALA A 642 -16.99 -17.13 7.56
C ALA A 642 -16.55 -18.56 7.92
N GLU A 643 -17.46 -19.53 7.81
CA GLU A 643 -17.16 -20.95 7.99
C GLU A 643 -16.14 -21.45 6.96
N ILE A 644 -16.33 -21.12 5.67
CA ILE A 644 -15.40 -21.52 4.60
C ILE A 644 -14.00 -20.95 4.85
N PHE A 645 -13.87 -19.66 5.16
CA PHE A 645 -12.55 -19.08 5.50
C PHE A 645 -11.92 -19.77 6.70
N ARG A 646 -12.69 -20.07 7.74
CA ARG A 646 -12.20 -20.78 8.93
C ARG A 646 -11.73 -22.19 8.60
N GLU A 647 -12.46 -22.92 7.77
CA GLU A 647 -12.09 -24.28 7.33
C GLU A 647 -10.81 -24.26 6.48
N MET A 648 -10.71 -23.31 5.54
CA MET A 648 -9.50 -23.11 4.72
C MET A 648 -8.28 -22.81 5.61
N ASN A 649 -8.41 -21.89 6.56
CA ASN A 649 -7.32 -21.53 7.47
C ASN A 649 -6.94 -22.69 8.40
N LYS A 650 -7.93 -23.42 8.93
CA LYS A 650 -7.67 -24.61 9.74
C LYS A 650 -6.91 -25.69 8.97
N LYS A 651 -7.18 -25.83 7.67
CA LYS A 651 -6.55 -26.82 6.79
C LYS A 651 -5.11 -26.47 6.45
N HIS A 652 -4.80 -25.19 6.24
CA HIS A 652 -3.50 -24.75 5.71
C HIS A 652 -2.61 -24.01 6.71
N GLY A 653 -3.05 -23.91 7.96
CA GLY A 653 -2.44 -23.02 8.95
C GLY A 653 -2.92 -21.58 8.74
N GLY A 654 -2.87 -20.76 9.79
CA GLY A 654 -3.27 -19.36 9.74
C GLY A 654 -2.29 -18.51 8.90
N GLU A 655 -1.85 -17.40 9.47
CA GLU A 655 -0.94 -16.49 8.78
C GLU A 655 0.46 -17.13 8.57
N PRO A 656 1.05 -17.09 7.36
CA PRO A 656 2.39 -17.62 7.14
C PRO A 656 3.45 -16.76 7.84
N SER A 657 4.37 -17.40 8.57
CA SER A 657 5.49 -16.69 9.22
C SER A 657 6.44 -16.05 8.18
N TRP A 658 7.22 -15.07 8.60
CA TRP A 658 8.24 -14.45 7.74
C TRP A 658 9.24 -15.44 7.13
N VAL A 659 9.56 -16.53 7.85
CA VAL A 659 10.39 -17.63 7.34
C VAL A 659 9.73 -18.31 6.14
N VAL A 660 8.43 -18.63 6.26
CA VAL A 660 7.65 -19.24 5.17
C VAL A 660 7.55 -18.29 3.98
N GLN A 661 7.26 -17.00 4.23
CA GLN A 661 7.16 -15.98 3.18
C GLN A 661 8.49 -15.82 2.43
N SER A 662 9.61 -15.74 3.15
CA SER A 662 10.97 -15.66 2.59
C SER A 662 11.29 -16.87 1.70
N HIS A 663 10.97 -18.08 2.16
CA HIS A 663 11.17 -19.29 1.36
C HIS A 663 10.34 -19.30 0.07
N ARG A 664 9.07 -18.85 0.14
CA ARG A 664 8.19 -18.71 -1.02
C ARG A 664 8.72 -17.70 -2.04
N LEU A 665 9.23 -16.55 -1.59
CA LEU A 665 9.85 -15.55 -2.47
C LEU A 665 11.11 -16.07 -3.16
N HIS A 666 11.92 -16.91 -2.49
CA HIS A 666 13.06 -17.56 -3.11
C HIS A 666 12.65 -18.54 -4.23
N LYS A 667 11.57 -19.31 -4.00
CA LYS A 667 10.98 -20.19 -5.01
C LYS A 667 10.44 -19.40 -6.20
N LEU A 668 9.77 -18.27 -5.94
CA LEU A 668 9.29 -17.37 -7.00
C LEU A 668 10.42 -16.87 -7.88
N ASN A 669 11.51 -16.40 -7.28
CA ASN A 669 12.65 -15.91 -8.05
C ASN A 669 13.19 -17.01 -8.99
N SER A 670 13.29 -18.24 -8.49
CA SER A 670 13.69 -19.39 -9.29
C SER A 670 12.70 -19.71 -10.44
N PHE A 671 11.39 -19.55 -10.20
CA PHE A 671 10.33 -19.74 -11.20
C PHE A 671 10.38 -18.65 -12.29
N VAL A 672 10.45 -17.39 -11.88
CA VAL A 672 10.47 -16.22 -12.75
C VAL A 672 11.71 -16.20 -13.66
N LEU A 673 12.88 -16.59 -13.12
CA LEU A 673 14.11 -16.77 -13.92
C LEU A 673 13.96 -17.82 -15.03
N LYS A 674 13.23 -18.92 -14.78
CA LYS A 674 12.97 -19.96 -15.80
C LYS A 674 12.05 -19.47 -16.92
N LEU A 675 11.13 -18.55 -16.63
CA LEU A 675 10.26 -17.93 -17.62
C LEU A 675 10.94 -16.83 -18.44
N GLY A 676 12.21 -16.51 -18.16
CA GLY A 676 12.93 -15.42 -18.82
C GLY A 676 12.40 -14.02 -18.43
N ILE A 677 11.57 -13.94 -17.39
CA ILE A 677 11.04 -12.68 -16.87
C ILE A 677 12.12 -12.10 -15.95
N LYS A 678 12.57 -10.87 -16.20
CA LYS A 678 13.52 -10.16 -15.31
C LYS A 678 12.72 -9.39 -14.26
N THR A 679 12.82 -9.73 -12.96
CA THR A 679 12.12 -8.99 -11.90
C THR A 679 13.07 -8.46 -10.83
N GLY A 680 13.31 -7.15 -10.82
CA GLY A 680 14.07 -6.47 -9.74
C GLY A 680 13.28 -6.29 -8.43
N ILE A 681 11.93 -6.40 -8.48
CA ILE A 681 11.04 -6.22 -7.32
C ILE A 681 11.02 -7.47 -6.43
N VAL A 682 11.01 -8.67 -7.03
CA VAL A 682 11.02 -9.95 -6.31
C VAL A 682 12.26 -10.09 -5.43
N THR A 683 13.42 -9.62 -5.90
CA THR A 683 14.67 -9.64 -5.13
C THR A 683 14.64 -8.72 -3.90
N ALA A 684 14.07 -7.52 -4.01
CA ALA A 684 13.98 -6.59 -2.88
C ALA A 684 13.02 -7.09 -1.78
N ASN A 685 11.87 -7.66 -2.18
CA ASN A 685 10.91 -8.23 -1.23
C ASN A 685 11.46 -9.49 -0.56
N ALA A 686 12.25 -10.30 -1.28
CA ALA A 686 12.93 -11.46 -0.70
C ALA A 686 13.97 -11.06 0.37
N GLU A 687 14.77 -10.02 0.12
CA GLU A 687 15.73 -9.49 1.10
C GLU A 687 15.04 -8.92 2.34
N HIS A 688 13.91 -8.22 2.16
CA HIS A 688 13.10 -7.73 3.27
C HIS A 688 12.52 -8.89 4.10
N ALA A 689 11.90 -9.88 3.46
CA ALA A 689 11.35 -11.05 4.13
C ALA A 689 12.42 -11.88 4.85
N GLN A 690 13.65 -11.99 4.29
CA GLN A 690 14.78 -12.61 4.97
C GLN A 690 15.20 -11.84 6.23
N THR A 691 15.22 -10.50 6.16
CA THR A 691 15.54 -9.65 7.31
C THR A 691 14.51 -9.84 8.42
N MET A 692 13.22 -9.87 8.07
CA MET A 692 12.13 -10.11 9.03
C MET A 692 12.12 -11.54 9.57
N ALA A 693 12.49 -12.54 8.76
CA ALA A 693 12.64 -13.92 9.19
C ALA A 693 13.77 -14.05 10.23
N ALA A 694 14.93 -13.45 9.98
CA ALA A 694 16.04 -13.42 10.92
C ALA A 694 15.68 -12.69 12.23
N TYR A 695 14.88 -11.62 12.14
CA TYR A 695 14.37 -10.91 13.31
C TYR A 695 13.37 -11.76 14.13
N ALA A 696 12.44 -12.45 13.46
CA ALA A 696 11.48 -13.33 14.10
C ALA A 696 12.15 -14.57 14.72
N GLU A 697 13.15 -15.14 14.06
CA GLU A 697 13.99 -16.22 14.61
C GLU A 697 14.78 -15.74 15.84
N ALA A 698 15.38 -14.54 15.78
CA ALA A 698 16.07 -13.95 16.93
C ALA A 698 15.11 -13.64 18.10
N GLN A 699 13.88 -13.21 17.82
CA GLN A 699 12.84 -13.01 18.84
C GLN A 699 12.37 -14.34 19.45
N ALA A 700 12.15 -15.38 18.64
CA ALA A 700 11.75 -16.71 19.11
C ALA A 700 12.88 -17.37 19.91
N GLU A 701 14.13 -17.19 19.50
CA GLU A 701 15.31 -17.65 20.22
C GLU A 701 15.44 -16.89 21.55
N ALA A 702 15.26 -15.56 21.55
CA ALA A 702 15.20 -14.76 22.77
C ALA A 702 14.04 -15.17 23.70
N PHE A 703 12.87 -15.53 23.15
CA PHE A 703 11.71 -15.98 23.92
C PHE A 703 11.94 -17.38 24.51
N SER A 704 12.57 -18.28 23.76
CA SER A 704 12.98 -19.61 24.26
C SER A 704 14.08 -19.52 25.32
N VAL A 705 14.98 -18.53 25.18
CA VAL A 705 15.99 -18.19 26.17
C VAL A 705 15.34 -17.55 27.40
N LEU A 706 14.26 -16.78 27.26
CA LEU A 706 13.49 -16.19 28.36
C LEU A 706 12.62 -17.25 29.09
N GLU A 707 12.02 -18.20 28.39
CA GLU A 707 11.32 -19.35 28.98
C GLU A 707 12.31 -20.31 29.67
N ALA A 708 13.51 -20.49 29.12
CA ALA A 708 14.59 -21.24 29.75
C ALA A 708 15.21 -20.48 30.94
N ALA A 709 15.26 -19.14 30.88
CA ALA A 709 15.78 -18.28 31.94
C ALA A 709 14.80 -18.07 33.12
N ALA A 710 13.54 -18.50 32.99
CA ALA A 710 12.57 -18.53 34.09
C ALA A 710 12.91 -19.58 35.17
N SER A 711 13.99 -20.36 35.01
CA SER A 711 14.53 -21.23 36.05
C SER A 711 15.97 -20.84 36.41
N LYS A 712 16.09 -20.11 37.54
CA LYS A 712 17.34 -19.78 38.28
C LYS A 712 18.38 -18.90 37.58
N GLN A 713 18.26 -17.58 37.71
CA GLN A 713 19.30 -16.61 38.15
C GLN A 713 18.94 -15.16 37.76
N GLN A 714 17.86 -14.64 38.35
CA GLN A 714 17.38 -13.26 38.10
C GLN A 714 18.39 -12.18 38.56
N ASP A 715 19.23 -12.46 39.55
CA ASP A 715 20.11 -11.44 40.13
C ASP A 715 21.45 -11.28 39.39
N GLN A 716 21.91 -12.32 38.68
CA GLN A 716 23.12 -12.22 37.85
C GLN A 716 22.85 -11.58 36.49
N ALA A 717 21.63 -11.75 35.95
CA ALA A 717 21.21 -11.13 34.68
C ALA A 717 21.06 -9.61 34.80
N ASN A 718 20.50 -9.10 35.89
CA ASN A 718 20.32 -7.65 36.06
C ASN A 718 21.67 -6.90 36.17
N ALA A 719 22.67 -7.50 36.81
CA ALA A 719 24.03 -6.95 36.87
C ALA A 719 24.74 -6.99 35.51
N LEU A 720 24.48 -8.01 34.69
CA LEU A 720 25.01 -8.12 33.33
C LEU A 720 24.34 -7.13 32.37
N ILE A 721 23.03 -6.92 32.50
CA ILE A 721 22.25 -5.99 31.68
C ILE A 721 22.64 -4.54 31.96
N GLU A 722 22.87 -4.15 33.21
CA GLU A 722 23.40 -2.81 33.53
C GLU A 722 24.82 -2.60 32.96
N ARG A 723 25.67 -3.65 33.00
CA ARG A 723 27.02 -3.61 32.43
C ARG A 723 27.00 -3.51 30.91
N MET A 724 26.15 -4.30 30.25
CA MET A 724 25.96 -4.29 28.80
C MET A 724 25.30 -2.99 28.33
N ALA A 725 24.38 -2.40 29.12
CA ALA A 725 23.79 -1.10 28.81
C ALA A 725 24.82 0.04 28.92
N GLN A 726 25.72 -0.01 29.90
CA GLN A 726 26.85 0.92 30.02
C GLN A 726 27.87 0.75 28.88
N GLU A 727 28.18 -0.50 28.49
CA GLU A 727 29.05 -0.80 27.35
C GLU A 727 28.42 -0.37 26.01
N LEU A 728 27.12 -0.60 25.81
CA LEU A 728 26.39 -0.15 24.62
C LEU A 728 26.29 1.37 24.53
N ASP A 729 26.14 2.08 25.65
CA ASP A 729 26.16 3.55 25.67
C ASP A 729 27.57 4.08 25.34
N HIS A 730 28.63 3.35 25.75
CA HIS A 730 30.02 3.60 25.37
C HIS A 730 30.26 3.38 23.86
N TYR A 731 29.70 2.31 23.27
CA TYR A 731 29.79 2.04 21.83
C TYR A 731 28.97 3.03 20.98
N ARG A 732 27.80 3.46 21.45
CA ARG A 732 26.95 4.47 20.78
C ARG A 732 27.55 5.86 20.81
N THR A 733 28.29 6.21 21.85
CA THR A 733 29.05 7.47 21.92
C THR A 733 30.35 7.40 21.11
N ALA A 734 30.97 6.22 20.97
CA ALA A 734 32.14 6.00 20.11
C ALA A 734 31.83 6.06 18.60
N GLN A 735 30.67 5.59 18.15
CA GLN A 735 30.27 5.64 16.72
C GLN A 735 29.97 7.05 16.19
N LYS A 736 29.75 8.06 17.06
CA LYS A 736 29.53 9.44 16.63
C LYS A 736 30.80 10.24 16.33
N ASN A 737 31.99 9.62 16.37
CA ASN A 737 33.27 10.34 16.24
C ASN A 737 34.20 9.90 15.11
N THR A 738 33.66 9.34 14.02
CA THR A 738 34.40 9.12 12.76
C THR A 738 33.87 9.98 11.62
N TRP A 739 33.72 11.28 11.88
CA TRP A 739 33.97 12.32 10.88
C TRP A 739 35.17 13.15 11.35
N ARG A 740 36.38 12.78 10.93
CA ARG A 740 37.57 13.63 11.19
C ARG A 740 38.44 13.79 9.95
N ASN A 741 38.28 14.95 9.33
CA ASN A 741 39.19 16.05 9.63
C ASN A 741 38.38 17.34 9.88
N ARG A 742 37.93 17.56 11.12
CA ARG A 742 37.71 18.91 11.66
C ARG A 742 38.53 19.05 12.94
N PHE A 743 39.11 20.23 13.11
CA PHE A 743 39.95 20.60 14.25
C PHE A 743 39.25 20.28 15.59
N GLY A 744 39.99 19.70 16.55
CA GLY A 744 39.63 19.77 17.97
C GLY A 744 39.02 18.54 18.63
N LEU A 745 38.85 17.39 17.97
CA LEU A 745 38.26 16.21 18.61
C LEU A 745 39.32 15.15 19.03
N ILE A 746 39.09 14.49 20.19
CA ILE A 746 39.97 13.54 20.92
C ILE A 746 39.97 12.14 20.28
N ASN A 747 41.10 11.61 19.77
CA ASN A 747 41.13 10.23 19.21
C ASN A 747 40.81 9.25 20.35
N VAL A 748 39.79 8.40 20.18
CA VAL A 748 39.59 7.25 21.05
C VAL A 748 40.71 6.26 20.71
N ASP A 749 41.57 5.96 21.68
CA ASP A 749 42.64 4.98 21.54
C ASP A 749 42.12 3.64 22.04
N LEU A 750 41.85 2.71 21.11
CA LEU A 750 41.32 1.38 21.45
C LEU A 750 42.37 0.46 22.08
N TRP A 751 43.58 0.95 22.37
CA TRP A 751 44.69 0.15 22.85
C TRP A 751 44.39 -0.64 24.12
N ASP A 752 43.73 0.00 25.08
CA ASP A 752 43.43 -0.62 26.38
C ASP A 752 42.25 -1.59 26.31
N ASP A 753 41.42 -1.50 25.25
CA ASP A 753 40.23 -2.33 25.00
C ASP A 753 40.47 -3.50 24.03
N VAL A 754 41.73 -3.76 23.66
CA VAL A 754 42.08 -4.87 22.77
C VAL A 754 41.75 -6.21 23.42
N SER A 755 40.90 -7.01 22.76
CA SER A 755 40.52 -8.36 23.18
C SER A 755 41.75 -9.25 23.47
N PRO A 756 41.70 -10.14 24.48
CA PRO A 756 42.77 -11.10 24.77
C PRO A 756 43.19 -11.96 23.58
N ASN A 757 42.30 -12.21 22.62
CA ASN A 757 42.60 -12.95 21.38
C ASN A 757 43.73 -12.32 20.55
N PHE A 758 43.95 -11.01 20.71
CA PHE A 758 44.99 -10.25 20.00
C PHE A 758 46.21 -9.95 20.88
N SER A 759 46.38 -10.63 22.02
CA SER A 759 47.48 -10.38 22.98
C SER A 759 48.86 -10.50 22.35
N ASN A 760 49.07 -11.45 21.43
CA ASN A 760 50.35 -11.63 20.73
C ASN A 760 50.64 -10.48 19.77
N VAL A 761 49.63 -10.03 19.01
CA VAL A 761 49.71 -8.86 18.14
C VAL A 761 49.99 -7.59 18.95
N LYS A 762 49.35 -7.46 20.11
CA LYS A 762 49.57 -6.36 21.06
C LYS A 762 51.00 -6.33 21.59
N ALA A 763 51.48 -7.44 22.14
CA ALA A 763 52.84 -7.55 22.68
C ALA A 763 53.91 -7.32 21.60
N TYR A 764 53.72 -7.88 20.41
CA TYR A 764 54.63 -7.69 19.29
C TYR A 764 54.70 -6.21 18.87
N THR A 765 53.55 -5.56 18.69
CA THR A 765 53.45 -4.15 18.29
C THR A 765 54.16 -3.22 19.29
N GLU A 766 54.07 -3.49 20.59
CA GLU A 766 54.83 -2.74 21.61
C GLU A 766 56.33 -2.96 21.47
N SER A 767 56.75 -4.22 21.35
CA SER A 767 58.17 -4.58 21.23
C SER A 767 58.84 -4.03 19.97
N ALA A 768 58.07 -3.93 18.87
CA ALA A 768 58.52 -3.37 17.60
C ALA A 768 58.56 -1.83 17.59
N GLY A 769 58.08 -1.17 18.66
CA GLY A 769 58.06 0.29 18.77
C GLY A 769 57.10 0.98 17.80
N TRP A 770 56.11 0.25 17.27
CA TRP A 770 55.14 0.79 16.30
C TRP A 770 54.05 1.65 16.93
N ARG A 771 53.87 1.55 18.25
CA ARG A 771 53.08 2.49 19.05
C ARG A 771 54.01 3.57 19.64
N GLN A 772 53.75 4.83 19.30
CA GLN A 772 54.43 5.99 19.87
C GLN A 772 53.60 6.61 21.00
N ARG A 773 54.21 7.45 21.84
CA ARG A 773 53.57 8.11 23.01
C ARG A 773 52.30 8.93 22.71
N ARG A 774 52.01 9.21 21.43
CA ARG A 774 50.82 9.96 20.97
C ARG A 774 50.06 9.23 19.84
N SER A 775 50.31 7.94 19.67
CA SER A 775 49.58 7.09 18.73
C SER A 775 48.25 6.69 19.34
N ALA A 776 47.20 6.62 18.53
CA ALA A 776 45.93 6.03 18.92
C ALA A 776 45.58 4.89 17.96
N LEU A 777 45.26 3.73 18.52
CA LEU A 777 44.76 2.56 17.81
C LEU A 777 43.31 2.80 17.40
N GLY A 778 43.01 2.63 16.11
CA GLY A 778 41.67 2.77 15.57
C GLY A 778 41.53 2.06 14.22
N LEU A 779 40.35 2.17 13.60
CA LEU A 779 40.10 1.61 12.28
C LEU A 779 40.74 2.48 11.18
N SER A 780 41.29 1.81 10.18
CA SER A 780 41.80 2.42 8.95
C SER A 780 40.65 3.01 8.10
N GLU A 781 40.99 3.68 7.00
CA GLU A 781 40.03 3.84 5.90
C GLU A 781 39.64 2.46 5.34
N SER A 782 38.46 2.37 4.72
CA SER A 782 37.99 1.11 4.16
C SER A 782 38.91 0.64 3.04
N LEU A 783 39.40 -0.60 3.14
CA LEU A 783 40.19 -1.27 2.10
C LEU A 783 39.38 -1.51 0.83
N HIS A 784 38.04 -1.48 0.91
CA HIS A 784 37.14 -1.53 -0.26
C HIS A 784 37.35 -0.35 -1.21
N SER A 785 37.70 0.82 -0.68
CA SER A 785 37.76 2.08 -1.43
C SER A 785 39.16 2.46 -1.92
N ILE A 786 40.17 1.62 -1.69
CA ILE A 786 41.56 1.91 -2.08
C ILE A 786 42.24 0.65 -2.66
N PRO A 787 43.22 0.78 -3.58
CA PRO A 787 43.89 -0.37 -4.18
C PRO A 787 44.65 -1.24 -3.17
N TYR A 788 45.34 -0.60 -2.22
CA TYR A 788 46.00 -1.25 -1.09
C TYR A 788 46.36 -0.20 -0.03
N ARG A 789 46.56 -0.66 1.21
CA ARG A 789 47.14 0.10 2.32
C ARG A 789 48.61 -0.33 2.49
N GLU A 790 49.54 0.61 2.40
CA GLU A 790 50.98 0.33 2.47
C GLU A 790 51.55 0.73 3.85
N TYR A 791 52.24 -0.21 4.49
CA TYR A 791 52.96 0.01 5.74
C TYR A 791 54.45 -0.17 5.55
N PHE A 792 55.21 0.74 6.13
CA PHE A 792 56.66 0.65 6.16
C PHE A 792 57.11 -0.08 7.42
N VAL A 793 57.89 -1.13 7.24
CA VAL A 793 58.31 -2.03 8.32
C VAL A 793 59.84 -2.11 8.35
N THR A 794 60.40 -1.99 9.55
CA THR A 794 61.80 -2.29 9.83
C THR A 794 61.83 -3.51 10.75
N PRO A 795 62.19 -4.70 10.24
CA PRO A 795 62.26 -5.90 11.07
C PRO A 795 63.26 -5.69 12.21
N TYR A 796 62.86 -6.01 13.44
CA TYR A 796 63.68 -5.84 14.64
C TYR A 796 64.79 -6.90 14.78
N LYS A 797 64.74 -7.98 13.98
CA LYS A 797 65.75 -9.05 13.86
C LYS A 797 65.86 -9.50 12.40
N GLN A 798 67.08 -9.89 11.98
CA GLN A 798 67.31 -10.59 10.72
C GLN A 798 66.81 -12.03 10.86
N GLY A 799 66.12 -12.55 9.85
CA GLY A 799 65.54 -13.88 9.87
C GLY A 799 64.58 -14.13 8.72
N VAL A 800 63.87 -15.24 8.77
CA VAL A 800 62.95 -15.69 7.72
C VAL A 800 61.52 -15.37 8.14
N LEU A 801 60.83 -14.48 7.40
CA LEU A 801 59.42 -14.18 7.62
C LEU A 801 58.56 -15.38 7.19
N ARG A 802 57.91 -16.03 8.15
CA ARG A 802 57.01 -17.19 7.95
C ARG A 802 55.54 -16.81 7.85
N ALA A 803 55.11 -15.78 8.57
CA ALA A 803 53.75 -15.28 8.45
C ALA A 803 53.60 -13.85 9.00
N VAL A 804 52.50 -13.22 8.62
CA VAL A 804 52.05 -11.92 9.15
C VAL A 804 50.65 -12.08 9.73
N ARG A 805 50.43 -11.60 10.95
CA ARG A 805 49.10 -11.62 11.61
C ARG A 805 48.56 -10.21 11.79
N LEU A 806 47.30 -10.02 11.42
CA LEU A 806 46.65 -8.70 11.35
C LEU A 806 45.23 -8.76 11.92
N ALA A 807 44.76 -7.65 12.49
CA ALA A 807 43.40 -7.52 12.98
C ALA A 807 42.53 -6.73 11.99
N PHE A 808 41.35 -7.28 11.66
CA PHE A 808 40.38 -6.68 10.74
C PHE A 808 39.03 -6.48 11.42
N SER A 809 38.23 -5.57 10.86
CA SER A 809 36.84 -5.34 11.26
C SER A 809 35.96 -5.14 10.05
N ALA A 810 34.75 -5.70 10.07
CA ALA A 810 33.73 -5.51 9.04
C ALA A 810 32.35 -5.40 9.69
N VAL A 811 31.43 -4.68 9.04
CA VAL A 811 30.06 -4.43 9.57
C VAL A 811 29.21 -5.72 9.59
N CYS A 812 29.57 -6.70 8.77
CA CYS A 812 29.11 -8.10 8.77
C CYS A 812 30.20 -8.94 8.06
N GLN A 813 30.19 -10.29 8.13
CA GLN A 813 31.17 -11.11 7.39
C GLN A 813 31.00 -10.92 5.86
N PRO A 814 31.88 -10.16 5.19
CA PRO A 814 31.68 -9.85 3.79
C PRO A 814 32.22 -10.98 2.91
N LYS A 815 31.52 -11.30 1.82
CA LYS A 815 32.05 -12.18 0.78
C LYS A 815 33.10 -11.41 -0.05
N GLY A 816 34.30 -11.96 -0.18
CA GLY A 816 35.41 -11.31 -0.88
C GLY A 816 36.78 -11.89 -0.57
N LEU A 817 37.82 -11.27 -1.13
CA LEU A 817 39.22 -11.65 -0.96
C LEU A 817 39.96 -10.65 -0.09
N LEU A 818 40.91 -11.14 0.69
CA LEU A 818 41.84 -10.35 1.48
C LEU A 818 43.26 -10.74 1.11
N GLY A 819 44.09 -9.75 0.79
CA GLY A 819 45.43 -9.98 0.27
C GLY A 819 46.52 -9.23 1.02
N LEU A 820 47.72 -9.82 1.04
CA LEU A 820 48.94 -9.27 1.61
C LEU A 820 50.09 -9.44 0.64
N GLU A 821 50.88 -8.38 0.43
CA GLU A 821 52.15 -8.41 -0.32
C GLU A 821 53.32 -8.03 0.58
N VAL A 822 54.45 -8.74 0.45
CA VAL A 822 55.72 -8.41 1.07
C VAL A 822 56.65 -7.81 0.01
N VAL A 823 57.07 -6.57 0.22
CA VAL A 823 57.85 -5.79 -0.76
C VAL A 823 59.21 -5.44 -0.17
N SER A 824 60.27 -5.71 -0.93
CA SER A 824 61.65 -5.38 -0.55
C SER A 824 61.98 -3.89 -0.69
N PRO A 825 63.10 -3.42 -0.10
CA PRO A 825 63.49 -1.99 -0.15
C PRO A 825 63.71 -1.41 -1.55
N ASP A 826 64.00 -2.25 -2.55
CA ASP A 826 64.10 -1.89 -3.97
C ASP A 826 62.74 -1.88 -4.72
N ASN A 827 61.63 -2.02 -3.99
CA ASN A 827 60.25 -2.11 -4.48
C ASN A 827 59.91 -3.39 -5.26
N THR A 828 60.65 -4.48 -5.08
CA THR A 828 60.29 -5.79 -5.65
C THR A 828 59.29 -6.52 -4.74
N ILE A 829 58.19 -7.03 -5.28
CA ILE A 829 57.25 -7.88 -4.52
C ILE A 829 57.88 -9.26 -4.40
N LEU A 830 58.26 -9.65 -3.17
CA LEU A 830 58.90 -10.94 -2.90
C LEU A 830 57.90 -12.04 -2.58
N ASP A 831 56.71 -11.69 -2.06
CA ASP A 831 55.65 -12.65 -1.81
C ASP A 831 54.26 -12.00 -1.79
N HIS A 832 53.24 -12.81 -2.03
CA HIS A 832 51.85 -12.40 -2.04
C HIS A 832 50.95 -13.56 -1.57
N VAL A 833 50.03 -13.26 -0.65
CA VAL A 833 49.11 -14.21 -0.03
C VAL A 833 47.68 -13.68 -0.13
N VAL A 834 46.73 -14.52 -0.55
CA VAL A 834 45.30 -14.17 -0.64
C VAL A 834 44.44 -15.20 0.07
N LEU A 835 43.47 -14.72 0.85
CA LEU A 835 42.54 -15.50 1.66
C LEU A 835 41.09 -15.13 1.32
N GLN A 836 40.16 -16.08 1.45
CA GLN A 836 38.72 -15.82 1.38
C GLN A 836 38.23 -15.26 2.70
N ILE A 837 37.59 -14.08 2.70
CA ILE A 837 37.16 -13.42 3.94
C ILE A 837 36.10 -14.25 4.69
N ALA A 838 35.20 -14.93 3.96
CA ALA A 838 34.16 -15.75 4.54
C ALA A 838 34.69 -16.98 5.32
N GLU A 839 35.96 -17.35 5.10
CA GLU A 839 36.61 -18.48 5.77
C GLU A 839 37.46 -18.01 6.97
N GLN A 840 37.51 -16.70 7.25
CA GLN A 840 38.27 -16.15 8.36
C GLN A 840 37.36 -15.75 9.53
N ASP A 841 37.79 -16.09 10.74
CA ASP A 841 37.22 -15.53 11.96
C ASP A 841 37.90 -14.18 12.26
N LEU A 842 37.19 -13.07 12.02
CA LEU A 842 37.72 -11.73 12.26
C LEU A 842 37.80 -11.35 13.74
N TYR A 843 37.28 -12.19 14.65
CA TYR A 843 37.47 -12.05 16.11
C TYR A 843 38.82 -12.62 16.59
N GLN A 844 39.63 -13.14 15.66
CA GLN A 844 40.99 -13.63 15.86
C GLN A 844 41.97 -12.94 14.89
N PRO A 845 43.29 -12.92 15.17
CA PRO A 845 44.28 -12.44 14.21
C PRO A 845 44.26 -13.27 12.92
N VAL A 846 44.04 -12.61 11.78
CA VAL A 846 44.09 -13.25 10.46
C VAL A 846 45.55 -13.47 10.07
N GLU A 847 45.92 -14.73 9.82
CA GLU A 847 47.30 -15.15 9.55
C GLU A 847 47.56 -15.34 8.04
N PHE A 848 48.50 -14.56 7.50
CA PHE A 848 49.00 -14.70 6.13
C PHE A 848 50.33 -15.45 6.15
N LYS A 849 50.32 -16.72 5.78
CA LYS A 849 51.53 -17.56 5.70
C LYS A 849 52.35 -17.23 4.46
N THR A 850 53.57 -16.74 4.67
CA THR A 850 54.48 -16.34 3.60
C THR A 850 55.38 -17.49 3.17
N LYS A 851 55.89 -17.45 1.94
CA LYS A 851 56.88 -18.37 1.36
C LYS A 851 58.29 -18.15 1.91
N SER A 852 58.40 -17.86 3.21
CA SER A 852 59.69 -17.81 3.93
C SER A 852 60.64 -16.74 3.36
N VAL A 853 60.16 -15.49 3.34
CA VAL A 853 60.91 -14.34 2.78
C VAL A 853 62.06 -13.96 3.71
N GLN A 854 63.28 -13.88 3.18
CA GLN A 854 64.46 -13.58 3.99
C GLN A 854 64.68 -12.07 4.13
N PHE A 855 64.67 -11.56 5.36
CA PHE A 855 64.98 -10.16 5.65
C PHE A 855 66.51 -9.95 5.70
N THR A 856 67.12 -9.64 4.55
CA THR A 856 68.59 -9.68 4.33
C THR A 856 69.33 -8.34 4.42
N SER A 857 68.65 -7.19 4.52
CA SER A 857 69.31 -5.87 4.44
C SER A 857 68.75 -4.83 5.42
N PRO A 858 69.58 -3.91 5.96
CA PRO A 858 69.07 -2.72 6.65
C PRO A 858 68.41 -1.82 5.60
N GLY A 859 67.08 -1.88 5.54
CA GLY A 859 66.27 -1.14 4.57
C GLY A 859 64.81 -1.09 5.01
N LEU A 860 64.05 -0.17 4.42
CA LEU A 860 62.64 0.01 4.73
C LEU A 860 61.80 -0.95 3.89
N TRP A 861 61.35 -2.04 4.50
CA TRP A 861 60.46 -3.02 3.87
C TRP A 861 59.04 -2.47 3.82
N LYS A 862 58.22 -2.99 2.90
CA LYS A 862 56.80 -2.61 2.83
C LYS A 862 55.89 -3.82 2.89
N ILE A 863 54.78 -3.67 3.60
CA ILE A 863 53.69 -4.64 3.62
C ILE A 863 52.46 -3.94 3.06
N ARG A 864 51.90 -4.49 1.98
CA ARG A 864 50.68 -3.96 1.35
C ARG A 864 49.51 -4.86 1.64
N ILE A 865 48.42 -4.29 2.14
CA ILE A 865 47.19 -5.01 2.46
C ILE A 865 46.07 -4.51 1.56
N PHE A 866 45.35 -5.42 0.93
CA PHE A 866 44.23 -5.07 0.04
C PHE A 866 43.04 -5.99 0.27
N ALA A 867 41.86 -5.52 -0.12
CA ALA A 867 40.63 -6.30 -0.04
C ALA A 867 39.78 -6.11 -1.30
N GLN A 868 39.20 -7.18 -1.82
CA GLN A 868 38.19 -7.15 -2.86
C GLN A 868 36.89 -7.73 -2.31
N ALA A 869 36.04 -6.87 -1.76
CA ALA A 869 34.77 -7.24 -1.14
C ALA A 869 33.66 -6.25 -1.58
N ARG A 870 32.39 -6.65 -1.55
CA ARG A 870 31.26 -5.73 -1.84
C ARG A 870 30.90 -4.78 -0.70
N LEU A 871 31.38 -5.08 0.51
CA LEU A 871 31.12 -4.31 1.72
C LEU A 871 32.45 -3.81 2.33
N PRO A 872 32.42 -2.73 3.14
CA PRO A 872 33.62 -2.17 3.76
C PRO A 872 34.37 -3.15 4.66
N VAL A 873 35.69 -3.19 4.52
CA VAL A 873 36.63 -3.96 5.36
C VAL A 873 37.68 -2.99 5.89
N TYR A 874 37.92 -3.01 7.19
CA TYR A 874 38.84 -2.10 7.89
C TYR A 874 39.96 -2.89 8.55
N LEU A 875 41.14 -2.27 8.66
CA LEU A 875 42.26 -2.78 9.48
C LEU A 875 42.35 -1.97 10.77
N TYR A 876 42.81 -2.57 11.86
CA TYR A 876 43.29 -1.81 13.00
C TYR A 876 44.69 -1.22 12.70
N GLU A 877 44.84 0.11 12.80
CA GLU A 877 46.10 0.84 12.60
C GLU A 877 46.29 1.95 13.65
N PHE A 878 47.53 2.38 13.84
CA PHE A 878 47.88 3.52 14.67
C PHE A 878 47.96 4.79 13.85
N SER A 879 47.20 5.80 14.29
CA SER A 879 47.32 7.16 13.77
C SER A 879 48.43 7.93 14.51
N ASN A 880 49.55 8.19 13.82
CA ASN A 880 50.72 8.85 14.40
C ASN A 880 50.71 10.37 14.11
N ARG A 881 50.59 11.22 15.14
CA ARG A 881 50.65 12.70 15.00
C ARG A 881 52.05 13.23 15.31
N ARG A 882 52.66 14.02 14.41
CA ARG A 882 53.86 14.84 14.71
C ARG A 882 53.47 16.26 15.13
N LEU A 883 54.37 16.93 15.85
CA LEU A 883 54.23 18.24 16.53
C LEU A 883 53.20 19.21 15.90
N PHE A 884 52.34 19.80 16.75
CA PHE A 884 51.36 20.83 16.41
C PHE A 884 50.38 20.52 15.25
N GLY A 885 50.15 19.24 14.93
CA GLY A 885 48.98 18.81 14.14
C GLY A 885 49.00 19.16 12.65
N LEU A 886 50.10 19.73 12.13
CA LEU A 886 50.15 20.25 10.77
C LEU A 886 50.73 19.28 9.72
N ARG A 887 51.34 18.14 10.12
CA ARG A 887 51.70 17.02 9.21
C ARG A 887 51.50 15.65 9.88
N LYS A 888 50.74 14.75 9.21
CA LYS A 888 50.51 13.35 9.63
C LYS A 888 51.79 12.53 9.36
N ALA A 889 52.23 11.72 10.32
CA ALA A 889 53.21 10.66 10.04
C ALA A 889 52.48 9.47 9.40
N HIS A 890 53.20 8.63 8.65
CA HIS A 890 52.61 7.41 8.07
C HIS A 890 51.99 6.54 9.18
N PRO A 891 50.78 5.98 8.95
CA PRO A 891 50.16 5.08 9.92
C PRO A 891 51.05 3.85 10.11
N THR A 892 51.09 3.36 11.34
CA THR A 892 51.75 2.08 11.64
C THR A 892 50.69 1.01 11.86
N PRO A 893 50.93 -0.23 11.43
CA PRO A 893 49.93 -1.29 11.52
C PRO A 893 49.88 -1.89 12.92
N PHE A 894 48.71 -2.36 13.34
CA PHE A 894 48.57 -3.28 14.47
C PHE A 894 48.74 -4.72 13.94
N MET A 895 49.99 -5.21 13.96
CA MET A 895 50.36 -6.49 13.35
C MET A 895 51.45 -7.23 14.14
N GLU A 896 51.59 -8.52 13.85
CA GLU A 896 52.68 -9.37 14.32
C GLU A 896 53.42 -9.97 13.11
N LEU A 897 54.75 -9.90 13.08
CA LEU A 897 55.57 -10.62 12.11
C LEU A 897 56.22 -11.83 12.77
N LEU A 898 55.94 -13.02 12.24
CA LEU A 898 56.56 -14.25 12.67
C LEU A 898 57.85 -14.47 11.90
N ILE A 899 58.97 -14.08 12.50
CA ILE A 899 60.32 -14.17 11.94
C ILE A 899 61.08 -15.25 12.71
N GLU A 900 61.53 -16.29 12.00
CA GLU A 900 62.42 -17.35 12.53
C GLU A 900 63.90 -16.98 12.44
#